data_AF-A0A812S4T1-F1
#
_entry.id   AF-A0A812S4T1-F1
#
_cell.length_a   1.000
_cell.length_b   1.000
_cell.length_c   1.000
_cell.angle_alpha   90.00
_cell.angle_beta   90.00
_cell.angle_gamma   90.00
#
_symmetry.space_group_name_H-M   'P 1'
#
loop_
_entity.id
_entity.type
_entity.pdbx_description
1 polymer ?
#
loop_
_entity_poly.entity_id
_entity_poly.type
_entity_poly.pdbx_seq_one_letter_code
_entity_poly.pdbx_strand_id
1 'polypeptide(L)'
;AGETGKISHALSPGSIVSAGEVLARLELKDPSKVKKISPFEGDFQISAKPEPDVPAPKEDLLAFLDGFHADTKGPQLVERMFAGFGSREAATETVRGVLEKYLSNERPFAASIETKQPYDKLLLDLINQGKDSLEQVLLMVAAHNKLADRSEVVMGVIREMLAAEGSGMSCMYVPDMRMEDDMAAAVQEKIVEISQLPSSAAVAGDYGNVRYLAQQLLDTMPQESYEERTKHFREQLAALSDKALAEHKELPGAVDGGLEMELLVEALSDSDAKIQEKAMHAYISWLAAPSQLTKVEVAGAKSAVWTQFFPVAAGQEHHRHGLLTVTPELSKFELDEKLLSPLIKQQTAQGVPVNFLHIVAGRDAFPSITDRTLFYNTDSALEKVMKYFQQLFTKQTELLKSAGVGEIFVALPQPPRHPRFVKFSLDPTTEEWSESELSRDLWPSFTGLLELSSLQRLYSLQRIHKEVRPTSHIYLATPPMISGKATTSELLMRALFLSVSKESFGQSLTDSLDLALEEVEHAMLDPRVAKLGPSVTSRIFVHFVGELDMELGELEQRFTDTVNSHVGHRSSDIKLCVDEIEVKVHRKAGSSIETLRLSLSSLGGGFLKPKMLREFPDPVTGFPLHWEAAKEGAALSPLEHPHVADRAALSRYQAKRVAARRAGSTYAFDLPGMLQLGLTMKWIAATNGASSPRETRKDLGGSRKRSPSPRGRSMTVPSKIPEGVPKDLLTAVELVMDWSKMELVETQRPEGSNDVGMLAWKLTMKTPEYPEGRVVILIANDVTFQAGSFGVREDQFFQKASEHARKLGLPRVYVSCNSGARVGLVEELKPLYKIQWWDPSDCGKGFEYLYLTKEDYEKLPAGDDA
;
A
#
# COMPACT_ATOMS: atom_id res chain seq x y z
N ALA A 1 -56.77 7.23 -23.45
CA ALA A 1 -56.62 6.47 -24.72
C ALA A 1 -57.44 7.16 -25.80
N GLY A 2 -56.91 7.30 -27.02
CA GLY A 2 -57.62 7.94 -28.15
C GLY A 2 -58.57 7.00 -28.91
N GLU A 3 -58.68 5.74 -28.50
CA GLU A 3 -59.48 4.70 -29.18
C GLU A 3 -60.45 4.04 -28.20
N THR A 4 -61.64 3.66 -28.68
CA THR A 4 -62.68 3.00 -27.87
C THR A 4 -62.62 1.49 -28.02
N GLY A 5 -62.69 0.77 -26.90
CA GLY A 5 -62.57 -0.69 -26.88
C GLY A 5 -62.89 -1.27 -25.50
N LYS A 6 -62.80 -2.58 -25.36
CA LYS A 6 -62.95 -3.27 -24.08
C LYS A 6 -61.62 -3.26 -23.34
N ILE A 7 -61.59 -2.69 -22.14
CA ILE A 7 -60.40 -2.68 -21.30
C ILE A 7 -60.34 -3.98 -20.50
N SER A 8 -59.17 -4.60 -20.48
CA SER A 8 -58.81 -5.69 -19.58
C SER A 8 -57.65 -5.21 -18.71
N HIS A 9 -57.91 -5.06 -17.41
CA HIS A 9 -56.90 -4.62 -16.46
C HIS A 9 -55.83 -5.69 -16.31
N ALA A 10 -54.56 -5.28 -16.43
CA ALA A 10 -53.41 -6.18 -16.26
C ALA A 10 -52.82 -6.06 -14.85
N LEU A 11 -52.96 -4.89 -14.20
CA LEU A 11 -52.53 -4.64 -12.82
C LEU A 11 -53.72 -4.32 -11.91
N SER A 12 -53.64 -4.80 -10.66
CA SER A 12 -54.63 -4.50 -9.62
C SER A 12 -54.38 -3.12 -8.98
N PRO A 13 -55.42 -2.46 -8.45
CA PRO A 13 -55.27 -1.20 -7.72
C PRO A 13 -54.30 -1.33 -6.53
N GLY A 14 -53.48 -0.31 -6.29
CA GLY A 14 -52.48 -0.31 -5.22
C GLY A 14 -51.13 -0.95 -5.59
N SER A 15 -50.99 -1.48 -6.80
CA SER A 15 -49.71 -1.96 -7.33
C SER A 15 -48.73 -0.81 -7.57
N ILE A 16 -47.44 -1.07 -7.35
CA ILE A 16 -46.34 -0.16 -7.73
C ILE A 16 -46.18 -0.21 -9.26
N VAL A 17 -46.02 0.95 -9.92
CA VAL A 17 -45.94 1.06 -11.39
C VAL A 17 -44.60 1.62 -11.82
N SER A 18 -43.99 1.02 -12.85
CA SER A 18 -42.75 1.45 -13.48
C SER A 18 -42.97 2.17 -14.83
N ALA A 19 -42.00 2.96 -15.26
CA ALA A 19 -42.06 3.61 -16.58
C ALA A 19 -42.06 2.58 -17.72
N GLY A 20 -43.01 2.68 -18.64
CA GLY A 20 -43.18 1.73 -19.75
C GLY A 20 -43.99 0.46 -19.40
N GLU A 21 -44.49 0.35 -18.17
CA GLU A 21 -45.26 -0.81 -17.73
C GLU A 21 -46.71 -0.82 -18.26
N VAL A 22 -47.24 -2.01 -18.55
CA VAL A 22 -48.57 -2.18 -19.14
C VAL A 22 -49.64 -2.25 -18.04
N LEU A 23 -50.39 -1.17 -17.85
CA LEU A 23 -51.47 -1.10 -16.85
C LEU A 23 -52.71 -1.92 -17.24
N ALA A 24 -53.05 -1.91 -18.53
CA ALA A 24 -54.21 -2.58 -19.07
C ALA A 24 -54.04 -2.83 -20.57
N ARG A 25 -54.72 -3.85 -21.08
CA ARG A 25 -54.83 -4.11 -22.52
C ARG A 25 -56.20 -3.65 -23.00
N LEU A 26 -56.20 -2.87 -24.08
CA LEU A 26 -57.42 -2.41 -24.74
C LEU A 26 -57.65 -3.27 -25.99
N GLU A 27 -58.73 -4.04 -26.00
CA GLU A 27 -59.21 -4.72 -27.19
C GLU A 27 -60.03 -3.73 -28.03
N LEU A 28 -59.49 -3.33 -29.17
CA LEU A 28 -60.10 -2.35 -30.07
C LEU A 28 -61.34 -2.92 -30.76
N LYS A 29 -62.38 -2.10 -30.95
CA LYS A 29 -63.56 -2.49 -31.74
C LYS A 29 -63.25 -2.76 -33.22
N ASP A 30 -62.20 -2.14 -33.74
CA ASP A 30 -61.71 -2.34 -35.12
C ASP A 30 -60.19 -2.61 -35.09
N PRO A 31 -59.76 -3.89 -35.13
CA PRO A 31 -58.35 -4.27 -35.09
C PRO A 31 -57.56 -3.86 -36.33
N SER A 32 -58.23 -3.55 -37.45
CA SER A 32 -57.58 -3.22 -38.74
C SER A 32 -56.86 -1.87 -38.71
N LYS A 33 -57.17 -1.03 -37.72
CA LYS A 33 -56.53 0.28 -37.52
C LYS A 33 -55.10 0.18 -36.96
N VAL A 34 -54.67 -0.99 -36.49
CA VAL A 34 -53.31 -1.21 -35.97
C VAL A 34 -52.43 -1.80 -37.07
N LYS A 35 -51.51 -1.00 -37.62
CA LYS A 35 -50.48 -1.48 -38.54
C LYS A 35 -49.43 -2.28 -37.75
N LYS A 36 -49.23 -3.56 -38.08
CA LYS A 36 -48.14 -4.37 -37.54
C LYS A 36 -46.83 -3.98 -38.24
N ILE A 37 -45.83 -3.58 -37.47
CA ILE A 37 -44.48 -3.27 -37.97
C ILE A 37 -43.62 -4.52 -37.77
N SER A 38 -42.94 -4.98 -38.82
CA SER A 38 -41.93 -6.06 -38.73
C SER A 38 -40.55 -5.46 -38.44
N PRO A 39 -39.71 -6.09 -37.59
CA PRO A 39 -38.31 -5.69 -37.42
C PRO A 39 -37.56 -5.76 -38.76
N PHE A 40 -36.61 -4.86 -38.97
CA PHE A 40 -35.68 -4.95 -40.09
C PHE A 40 -34.56 -5.95 -39.75
N GLU A 41 -34.33 -6.94 -40.62
CA GLU A 41 -33.35 -8.01 -40.42
C GLU A 41 -32.16 -7.94 -41.39
N GLY A 42 -31.99 -6.83 -42.12
CA GLY A 42 -30.87 -6.64 -43.04
C GLY A 42 -29.62 -6.05 -42.40
N ASP A 43 -28.46 -6.33 -42.97
CA ASP A 43 -27.20 -5.67 -42.61
C ASP A 43 -27.01 -4.36 -43.40
N PHE A 44 -26.45 -3.34 -42.77
CA PHE A 44 -25.99 -2.14 -43.47
C PHE A 44 -24.64 -2.40 -44.14
N GLN A 45 -24.65 -2.67 -45.44
CA GLN A 45 -23.43 -2.74 -46.25
C GLN A 45 -22.90 -1.33 -46.54
N ILE A 46 -22.20 -0.73 -45.58
CA ILE A 46 -21.48 0.52 -45.78
C ILE A 46 -20.09 0.14 -46.34
N SER A 47 -19.87 0.38 -47.63
CA SER A 47 -18.53 0.19 -48.21
C SER A 47 -17.58 1.22 -47.63
N ALA A 48 -16.77 0.82 -46.64
CA ALA A 48 -15.66 1.61 -46.15
C ALA A 48 -14.63 1.77 -47.29
N LYS A 49 -14.78 2.81 -48.11
CA LYS A 49 -13.62 3.40 -48.74
C LYS A 49 -13.00 4.29 -47.67
N PRO A 50 -11.79 4.02 -47.17
CA PRO A 50 -11.07 5.06 -46.47
C PRO A 50 -10.85 6.19 -47.49
N GLU A 51 -11.39 7.38 -47.20
CA GLU A 51 -10.85 8.59 -47.82
C GLU A 51 -9.33 8.64 -47.49
N PRO A 52 -8.48 9.14 -48.40
CA PRO A 52 -7.03 9.11 -48.24
C PRO A 52 -6.48 9.96 -47.07
N ASP A 53 -7.34 10.63 -46.29
CA ASP A 53 -7.01 11.32 -45.05
C ASP A 53 -7.67 10.63 -43.85
N VAL A 54 -7.28 9.38 -43.58
CA VAL A 54 -7.54 8.79 -42.26
C VAL A 54 -6.82 9.67 -41.23
N PRO A 55 -7.52 10.22 -40.22
CA PRO A 55 -6.90 11.03 -39.18
C PRO A 55 -5.71 10.27 -38.59
N ALA A 56 -4.57 10.95 -38.44
CA ALA A 56 -3.40 10.33 -37.84
C ALA A 56 -3.78 9.73 -36.47
N PRO A 57 -3.15 8.63 -35.99
CA PRO A 57 -3.44 8.05 -34.66
C PRO A 57 -3.48 9.07 -33.50
N LYS A 58 -2.77 10.20 -33.66
CA LYS A 58 -2.81 11.39 -32.80
C LYS A 58 -4.18 12.09 -32.77
N GLU A 59 -4.83 12.31 -33.91
CA GLU A 59 -6.10 13.04 -34.01
C GLU A 59 -7.24 12.23 -33.40
N ASP A 60 -7.28 10.92 -33.64
CA ASP A 60 -8.21 9.99 -32.99
C ASP A 60 -8.02 10.01 -31.46
N LEU A 61 -6.77 10.07 -31.00
CA LEU A 61 -6.46 10.15 -29.57
C LEU A 61 -6.92 11.48 -28.95
N LEU A 62 -6.74 12.61 -29.66
CA LEU A 62 -7.20 13.91 -29.19
C LEU A 62 -8.73 13.99 -29.15
N ALA A 63 -9.42 13.43 -30.15
CA ALA A 63 -10.88 13.34 -30.15
C ALA A 63 -11.38 12.44 -29.01
N PHE A 64 -10.70 11.32 -28.76
CA PHE A 64 -11.00 10.46 -27.61
C PHE A 64 -10.84 11.22 -26.28
N LEU A 65 -9.80 12.05 -26.15
CA LEU A 65 -9.60 12.92 -24.99
C LEU A 65 -10.62 14.07 -24.88
N ASP A 66 -11.39 14.35 -25.91
CA ASP A 66 -12.57 15.23 -25.86
C ASP A 66 -13.88 14.49 -25.51
N GLY A 67 -13.80 13.18 -25.25
CA GLY A 67 -14.95 12.37 -24.86
C GLY A 67 -15.77 11.83 -26.04
N PHE A 68 -15.28 11.95 -27.28
CA PHE A 68 -15.91 11.35 -28.44
C PHE A 68 -15.71 9.83 -28.46
N HIS A 69 -16.68 9.11 -29.02
CA HIS A 69 -16.58 7.66 -29.19
C HIS A 69 -15.54 7.34 -30.26
N ALA A 70 -14.62 6.42 -29.96
CA ALA A 70 -13.75 5.78 -30.95
C ALA A 70 -13.99 4.27 -30.97
N ASP A 71 -14.00 3.66 -32.17
CA ASP A 71 -14.14 2.20 -32.31
C ASP A 71 -12.90 1.43 -31.83
N THR A 72 -11.74 2.09 -31.88
CA THR A 72 -10.47 1.58 -31.35
C THR A 72 -10.32 1.99 -29.89
N LYS A 73 -9.91 1.06 -29.02
CA LYS A 73 -9.70 1.34 -27.60
C LYS A 73 -8.48 2.24 -27.38
N GLY A 74 -8.54 3.07 -26.32
CA GLY A 74 -7.48 4.01 -25.94
C GLY A 74 -6.05 3.44 -25.95
N PRO A 75 -5.76 2.30 -25.27
CA PRO A 75 -4.42 1.72 -25.25
C PRO A 75 -3.87 1.34 -26.64
N GLN A 76 -4.74 0.88 -27.54
CA GLN A 76 -4.33 0.51 -28.91
C GLN A 76 -4.00 1.74 -29.76
N LEU A 77 -4.66 2.88 -29.49
CA LEU A 77 -4.33 4.16 -30.11
C LEU A 77 -2.96 4.66 -29.63
N VAL A 78 -2.66 4.51 -28.35
CA VAL A 78 -1.34 4.86 -27.78
C VAL A 78 -0.24 4.02 -28.43
N GLU A 79 -0.40 2.69 -28.50
CA GLU A 79 0.58 1.79 -29.14
C GLU A 79 0.85 2.19 -30.61
N ARG A 80 -0.22 2.44 -31.38
CA ARG A 80 -0.10 2.90 -32.78
C ARG A 80 0.57 4.26 -32.90
N MET A 81 0.30 5.18 -31.96
CA MET A 81 0.93 6.50 -31.92
C MET A 81 2.44 6.37 -31.69
N PHE A 82 2.86 5.59 -30.68
CA PHE A 82 4.28 5.40 -30.36
C PHE A 82 5.05 4.63 -31.46
N ALA A 83 4.39 3.72 -32.19
CA ALA A 83 4.99 3.04 -33.33
C ALA A 83 5.24 3.93 -34.55
N GLY A 84 4.61 5.11 -34.62
CA GLY A 84 4.57 5.96 -35.81
C GLY A 84 5.51 7.16 -35.82
N PHE A 85 6.34 7.37 -34.79
CA PHE A 85 7.20 8.55 -34.70
C PHE A 85 8.44 8.44 -35.61
N GLY A 86 8.73 9.53 -36.33
CA GLY A 86 9.90 9.65 -37.22
C GLY A 86 11.09 10.42 -36.65
N SER A 87 10.90 11.20 -35.57
CA SER A 87 11.98 11.82 -34.79
C SER A 87 11.61 12.03 -33.31
N ARG A 88 12.62 12.21 -32.44
CA ARG A 88 12.46 12.41 -30.99
C ARG A 88 11.63 13.66 -30.67
N GLU A 89 11.82 14.72 -31.43
CA GLU A 89 11.14 16.00 -31.28
C GLU A 89 9.64 15.86 -31.59
N ALA A 90 9.30 15.09 -32.62
CA ALA A 90 7.91 14.82 -32.99
C ALA A 90 7.17 13.99 -31.93
N ALA A 91 7.86 13.04 -31.30
CA ALA A 91 7.34 12.26 -30.18
C ALA A 91 7.11 13.15 -28.95
N THR A 92 8.11 13.94 -28.56
CA THR A 92 8.06 14.84 -27.39
C THR A 92 6.91 15.84 -27.51
N GLU A 93 6.76 16.50 -28.66
CA GLU A 93 5.68 17.47 -28.89
C GLU A 93 4.29 16.81 -28.91
N THR A 94 4.19 15.59 -29.44
CA THR A 94 2.93 14.85 -29.45
C THR A 94 2.53 14.41 -28.04
N VAL A 95 3.45 13.85 -27.26
CA VAL A 95 3.21 13.49 -25.86
C VAL A 95 2.80 14.73 -25.06
N ARG A 96 3.54 15.84 -25.18
CA ARG A 96 3.20 17.12 -24.53
C ARG A 96 1.77 17.57 -24.85
N GLY A 97 1.38 17.53 -26.13
CA GLY A 97 0.04 17.91 -26.58
C GLY A 97 -1.07 17.02 -26.04
N VAL A 98 -0.84 15.70 -25.96
CA VAL A 98 -1.78 14.73 -25.40
C VAL A 98 -2.00 14.96 -23.90
N LEU A 99 -0.91 15.16 -23.14
CA LEU A 99 -0.99 15.45 -21.70
C LEU A 99 -1.69 16.79 -21.43
N GLU A 100 -1.35 17.84 -22.19
CA GLU A 100 -1.98 19.16 -22.04
C GLU A 100 -3.48 19.10 -22.38
N LYS A 101 -3.90 18.34 -23.39
CA LYS A 101 -5.31 18.16 -23.75
C LYS A 101 -6.12 17.49 -22.65
N TYR A 102 -5.53 16.50 -21.98
CA TYR A 102 -6.14 15.89 -20.80
C TYR A 102 -6.29 16.93 -19.67
N LEU A 103 -5.19 17.61 -19.31
CA LEU A 103 -5.16 18.59 -18.23
C LEU A 103 -6.11 19.77 -18.47
N SER A 104 -6.20 20.29 -19.70
CA SER A 104 -7.09 21.42 -20.03
C SER A 104 -8.56 21.13 -19.71
N ASN A 105 -9.00 19.90 -19.97
CA ASN A 105 -10.37 19.47 -19.69
C ASN A 105 -10.59 19.22 -18.19
N GLU A 106 -9.57 18.85 -17.43
CA GLU A 106 -9.69 18.42 -16.02
C GLU A 106 -9.40 19.50 -14.97
N ARG A 107 -8.60 20.52 -15.27
CA ARG A 107 -8.22 21.60 -14.32
C ARG A 107 -9.40 22.19 -13.52
N PRO A 108 -10.56 22.52 -14.14
CA PRO A 108 -11.68 23.09 -13.37
C PRO A 108 -12.30 22.09 -12.38
N PHE A 109 -12.39 20.81 -12.76
CA PHE A 109 -12.93 19.76 -11.91
C PHE A 109 -11.98 19.42 -10.77
N ALA A 110 -10.68 19.33 -11.06
CA ALA A 110 -9.63 19.16 -10.06
C ALA A 110 -9.68 20.29 -9.00
N ALA A 111 -9.73 21.55 -9.42
CA ALA A 111 -9.82 22.70 -8.51
C ALA A 111 -11.10 22.65 -7.63
N SER A 112 -12.22 22.15 -8.16
CA SER A 112 -13.46 21.98 -7.39
C SER A 112 -13.30 20.95 -6.27
N ILE A 113 -12.57 19.85 -6.51
CA ILE A 113 -12.31 18.82 -5.49
C ILE A 113 -11.43 19.40 -4.37
N GLU A 114 -10.35 20.09 -4.71
CA GLU A 114 -9.44 20.70 -3.73
C GLU A 114 -10.15 21.72 -2.84
N THR A 115 -11.03 22.53 -3.43
CA THR A 115 -11.80 23.55 -2.71
C THR A 115 -13.06 23.00 -2.03
N LYS A 116 -13.35 21.70 -2.17
CA LYS A 116 -14.58 21.04 -1.70
C LYS A 116 -15.86 21.72 -2.22
N GLN A 117 -15.79 22.27 -3.44
CA GLN A 117 -16.94 22.87 -4.11
C GLN A 117 -17.88 21.76 -4.60
N PRO A 118 -19.20 21.84 -4.31
CA PRO A 118 -20.18 20.92 -4.86
C PRO A 118 -20.23 20.98 -6.39
N TYR A 119 -20.39 19.82 -7.04
CA TYR A 119 -20.40 19.70 -8.50
C TYR A 119 -21.44 20.62 -9.18
N ASP A 120 -22.64 20.71 -8.63
CA ASP A 120 -23.70 21.59 -9.17
C ASP A 120 -23.28 23.07 -9.19
N LYS A 121 -22.51 23.50 -8.19
CA LYS A 121 -22.00 24.87 -8.12
C LYS A 121 -20.89 25.08 -9.15
N LEU A 122 -19.99 24.11 -9.34
CA LEU A 122 -18.96 24.16 -10.38
C LEU A 122 -19.60 24.31 -11.76
N LEU A 123 -20.61 23.49 -12.09
CA LEU A 123 -21.30 23.57 -13.37
C LEU A 123 -21.91 24.96 -13.60
N LEU A 124 -22.54 25.53 -12.57
CA LEU A 124 -23.08 26.88 -12.64
C LEU A 124 -21.99 27.94 -12.90
N ASP A 125 -20.85 27.83 -12.22
CA ASP A 125 -19.72 28.74 -12.41
C ASP A 125 -19.13 28.62 -13.83
N LEU A 126 -18.99 27.40 -14.35
CA LEU A 126 -18.53 27.15 -15.73
C LEU A 126 -19.49 27.71 -16.78
N ILE A 127 -20.80 27.49 -16.62
CA ILE A 127 -21.84 28.07 -17.50
C ILE A 127 -21.78 29.60 -17.45
N ASN A 128 -21.57 30.18 -16.27
CA ASN A 128 -21.47 31.63 -16.11
C ASN A 128 -20.20 32.23 -16.71
N GLN A 129 -19.09 31.49 -16.70
CA GLN A 129 -17.82 31.90 -17.31
C GLN A 129 -17.84 31.71 -18.84
N GLY A 130 -18.47 30.65 -19.33
CA GLY A 130 -18.59 30.30 -20.75
C GLY A 130 -19.83 30.87 -21.44
N LYS A 131 -20.36 32.01 -21.00
CA LYS A 131 -21.60 32.60 -21.56
C LYS A 131 -21.52 32.85 -23.07
N ASP A 132 -20.33 33.13 -23.57
CA ASP A 132 -20.07 33.39 -24.99
C ASP A 132 -19.74 32.10 -25.78
N SER A 133 -19.56 30.95 -25.11
CA SER A 133 -19.31 29.65 -25.75
C SER A 133 -19.76 28.47 -24.86
N LEU A 134 -21.07 28.27 -24.74
CA LEU A 134 -21.62 27.11 -23.99
C LEU A 134 -21.21 25.76 -24.58
N GLU A 135 -20.91 25.72 -25.88
CA GLU A 135 -20.44 24.52 -26.57
C GLU A 135 -19.13 23.99 -25.96
N GLN A 136 -18.18 24.87 -25.64
CA GLN A 136 -16.93 24.48 -24.99
C GLN A 136 -17.17 23.89 -23.60
N VAL A 137 -18.08 24.49 -22.82
CA VAL A 137 -18.47 23.97 -21.51
C VAL A 137 -19.11 22.59 -21.64
N LEU A 138 -20.00 22.41 -22.63
CA LEU A 138 -20.65 21.13 -22.90
C LEU A 138 -19.62 20.04 -23.27
N LEU A 139 -18.69 20.33 -24.19
CA LEU A 139 -17.65 19.40 -24.60
C LEU A 139 -16.72 19.03 -23.44
N MET A 140 -16.33 20.01 -22.63
CA MET A 140 -15.51 19.77 -21.44
C MET A 140 -16.22 18.86 -20.40
N VAL A 141 -17.52 19.08 -20.16
CA VAL A 141 -18.32 18.21 -19.28
C VAL A 141 -18.51 16.80 -19.88
N ALA A 142 -18.73 16.71 -21.20
CA ALA A 142 -18.81 15.44 -21.90
C ALA A 142 -17.50 14.64 -21.77
N ALA A 143 -16.36 15.31 -21.94
CA ALA A 143 -15.04 14.73 -21.72
C ALA A 143 -14.87 14.25 -20.27
N HIS A 144 -15.24 15.07 -19.27
CA HIS A 144 -15.12 14.70 -17.86
C HIS A 144 -16.00 13.50 -17.47
N ASN A 145 -17.19 13.35 -18.06
CA ASN A 145 -18.03 12.16 -17.88
C ASN A 145 -17.38 10.86 -18.40
N LYS A 146 -16.30 10.97 -19.18
CA LYS A 146 -15.46 9.88 -19.69
C LYS A 146 -14.08 9.83 -19.03
N LEU A 147 -13.94 10.37 -17.82
CA LEU A 147 -12.66 10.47 -17.11
C LEU A 147 -11.92 9.14 -17.00
N ALA A 148 -12.61 8.03 -16.68
CA ALA A 148 -11.97 6.73 -16.50
C ALA A 148 -11.25 6.25 -17.78
N ASP A 149 -11.96 6.29 -18.91
CA ASP A 149 -11.44 5.88 -20.22
C ASP A 149 -10.27 6.78 -20.67
N ARG A 150 -10.39 8.10 -20.46
CA ARG A 150 -9.37 9.09 -20.81
C ARG A 150 -8.13 9.00 -19.92
N SER A 151 -8.31 8.70 -18.64
CA SER A 151 -7.21 8.44 -17.72
C SER A 151 -6.45 7.18 -18.14
N GLU A 152 -7.13 6.15 -18.64
CA GLU A 152 -6.46 4.95 -19.19
C GLU A 152 -5.53 5.27 -20.36
N VAL A 153 -5.93 6.19 -21.24
CA VAL A 153 -5.08 6.69 -22.34
C VAL A 153 -3.82 7.36 -21.79
N VAL A 154 -3.96 8.31 -20.86
CA VAL A 154 -2.81 9.04 -20.29
C VAL A 154 -1.90 8.07 -19.53
N MET A 155 -2.47 7.13 -18.79
CA MET A 155 -1.73 6.05 -18.16
C MET A 155 -0.98 5.19 -19.19
N GLY A 156 -1.58 4.91 -20.35
CA GLY A 156 -0.92 4.23 -21.47
C GLY A 156 0.29 5.01 -21.96
N VAL A 157 0.14 6.33 -22.16
CA VAL A 157 1.27 7.21 -22.56
C VAL A 157 2.38 7.17 -21.52
N ILE A 158 2.06 7.30 -20.23
CA ILE A 158 3.05 7.25 -19.14
C ILE A 158 3.70 5.85 -19.05
N ARG A 159 2.94 4.77 -19.26
CA ARG A 159 3.49 3.41 -19.30
C ARG A 159 4.43 3.20 -20.48
N GLU A 160 4.10 3.73 -21.65
CA GLU A 160 5.04 3.71 -22.79
C GLU A 160 6.28 4.55 -22.49
N MET A 161 6.16 5.64 -21.72
CA MET A 161 7.33 6.39 -21.25
C MET A 161 8.19 5.60 -20.25
N LEU A 162 7.58 4.94 -19.27
CA LEU A 162 8.25 4.02 -18.33
C LEU A 162 8.83 2.80 -19.05
N ALA A 163 8.12 2.26 -20.05
CA ALA A 163 8.53 1.10 -20.84
C ALA A 163 9.50 1.48 -21.96
N ALA A 164 9.64 2.74 -22.35
CA ALA A 164 10.76 3.18 -23.17
C ALA A 164 12.09 3.06 -22.39
N GLU A 165 12.02 3.14 -21.06
CA GLU A 165 13.03 2.62 -20.13
C GLU A 165 12.79 1.13 -19.77
N GLY A 166 12.30 0.29 -20.69
CA GLY A 166 11.84 -1.06 -20.32
C GLY A 166 11.74 -2.11 -21.44
N SER A 167 11.50 -1.71 -22.69
CA SER A 167 10.97 -2.60 -23.73
C SER A 167 11.99 -3.03 -24.77
N GLY A 168 13.09 -2.29 -24.94
CA GLY A 168 14.09 -2.59 -25.97
C GLY A 168 13.58 -2.35 -27.38
N MET A 169 12.45 -1.66 -27.49
CA MET A 169 12.26 -0.76 -28.61
C MET A 169 13.32 0.33 -28.43
N SER A 170 14.13 0.59 -29.47
CA SER A 170 15.08 1.69 -29.43
C SER A 170 14.29 2.97 -29.14
N CYS A 171 14.34 3.45 -27.91
CA CYS A 171 13.85 4.76 -27.55
C CYS A 171 14.88 5.77 -28.06
N MET A 172 14.82 6.02 -29.37
CA MET A 172 15.11 7.35 -29.91
C MET A 172 14.01 8.36 -29.50
N TYR A 173 13.04 8.01 -28.62
CA TYR A 173 11.71 8.65 -28.64
C TYR A 173 11.09 9.05 -27.29
N VAL A 174 11.74 8.81 -26.15
CA VAL A 174 11.38 9.46 -24.87
C VAL A 174 12.55 10.36 -24.49
N PRO A 175 12.28 11.64 -24.21
CA PRO A 175 13.34 12.57 -23.92
C PRO A 175 14.09 12.12 -22.67
N ASP A 176 15.39 12.30 -22.75
CA ASP A 176 16.20 12.69 -21.62
C ASP A 176 15.51 13.88 -20.93
N MET A 177 14.69 13.61 -19.90
CA MET A 177 13.83 14.58 -19.20
C MET A 177 14.63 15.51 -18.28
N ARG A 178 15.92 15.72 -18.59
CA ARG A 178 16.79 16.67 -17.91
C ARG A 178 16.34 18.10 -18.21
N MET A 179 16.42 18.95 -17.19
CA MET A 179 16.04 20.37 -17.22
C MET A 179 16.85 21.24 -18.19
N GLU A 180 17.86 20.67 -18.88
CA GLU A 180 18.71 21.41 -19.82
C GLU A 180 18.10 21.51 -21.23
N ASP A 181 17.11 20.68 -21.57
CA ASP A 181 16.38 20.72 -22.85
C ASP A 181 14.97 21.30 -22.66
N ASP A 182 14.70 22.46 -23.26
CA ASP A 182 13.44 23.23 -23.14
C ASP A 182 12.19 22.38 -23.47
N MET A 183 12.28 21.43 -24.41
CA MET A 183 11.15 20.59 -24.81
C MET A 183 10.88 19.43 -23.84
N ALA A 184 11.95 18.88 -23.26
CA ALA A 184 11.88 17.82 -22.28
C ALA A 184 11.33 18.34 -20.94
N ALA A 185 11.76 19.53 -20.54
CA ALA A 185 11.23 20.24 -19.38
C ALA A 185 9.71 20.48 -19.48
N ALA A 186 9.19 20.77 -20.69
CA ALA A 186 7.77 20.98 -20.90
C ALA A 186 6.91 19.71 -20.73
N VAL A 187 7.43 18.53 -21.07
CA VAL A 187 6.75 17.26 -20.79
C VAL A 187 6.80 16.96 -19.29
N GLN A 188 7.96 17.15 -18.65
CA GLN A 188 8.12 16.98 -17.21
C GLN A 188 7.17 17.86 -16.41
N GLU A 189 6.98 19.13 -16.80
CA GLU A 189 6.01 20.04 -16.19
C GLU A 189 4.59 19.44 -16.18
N LYS A 190 4.17 18.80 -17.28
CA LYS A 190 2.84 18.17 -17.36
C LYS A 190 2.75 16.89 -16.54
N ILE A 191 3.81 16.10 -16.47
CA ILE A 191 3.86 14.93 -15.58
C ILE A 191 3.76 15.37 -14.11
N VAL A 192 4.46 16.44 -13.73
CA VAL A 192 4.37 17.05 -12.38
C VAL A 192 2.94 17.57 -12.11
N GLU A 193 2.30 18.21 -13.09
CA GLU A 193 0.92 18.67 -12.93
C GLU A 193 -0.05 17.48 -12.71
N ILE A 194 0.11 16.39 -13.49
CA ILE A 194 -0.68 15.16 -13.33
C ILE A 194 -0.43 14.51 -11.96
N SER A 195 0.83 14.48 -11.49
CA SER A 195 1.17 13.90 -10.19
C SER A 195 0.58 14.70 -9.00
N GLN A 196 0.14 15.93 -9.25
CA GLN A 196 -0.48 16.81 -8.27
C GLN A 196 -2.02 16.80 -8.28
N LEU A 197 -2.66 16.12 -9.24
CA LEU A 197 -4.11 16.05 -9.32
C LEU A 197 -4.74 15.52 -8.01
N PRO A 198 -5.93 16.02 -7.62
CA PRO A 198 -6.56 15.60 -6.38
C PRO A 198 -7.03 14.14 -6.50
N SER A 199 -6.79 13.34 -5.46
CA SER A 199 -7.38 11.99 -5.37
C SER A 199 -8.03 11.80 -4.01
N SER A 200 -9.19 11.17 -4.02
CA SER A 200 -9.75 10.52 -2.84
C SER A 200 -9.48 9.04 -3.00
N ALA A 201 -8.48 8.51 -2.29
CA ALA A 201 -8.09 7.09 -2.28
C ALA A 201 -9.23 6.06 -2.00
N ALA A 202 -10.47 6.52 -1.83
CA ALA A 202 -11.66 5.75 -1.51
C ALA A 202 -12.66 5.58 -2.67
N VAL A 203 -12.46 6.19 -3.85
CA VAL A 203 -13.42 6.10 -4.98
C VAL A 203 -12.69 5.69 -6.26
N ALA A 204 -12.97 4.48 -6.75
CA ALA A 204 -12.51 4.05 -8.07
C ALA A 204 -13.11 4.96 -9.16
N GLY A 205 -12.28 5.46 -10.07
CA GLY A 205 -12.68 6.37 -11.16
C GLY A 205 -12.35 7.85 -10.95
N ASP A 206 -11.48 8.19 -10.00
CA ASP A 206 -10.88 9.52 -9.83
C ASP A 206 -9.50 9.64 -10.51
N TYR A 207 -8.77 10.74 -10.26
CA TYR A 207 -7.44 10.97 -10.83
C TYR A 207 -6.32 10.11 -10.20
N GLY A 208 -6.62 9.26 -9.22
CA GLY A 208 -5.62 8.55 -8.43
C GLY A 208 -4.69 7.70 -9.27
N ASN A 209 -5.22 6.83 -10.15
CA ASN A 209 -4.39 5.89 -10.91
C ASN A 209 -3.42 6.60 -11.88
N VAL A 210 -3.87 7.68 -12.53
CA VAL A 210 -3.02 8.44 -13.47
C VAL A 210 -1.98 9.29 -12.73
N ARG A 211 -2.37 9.86 -11.58
CA ARG A 211 -1.46 10.53 -10.66
C ARG A 211 -0.36 9.59 -10.18
N TYR A 212 -0.73 8.37 -9.80
CA TYR A 212 0.21 7.36 -9.32
C TYR A 212 1.29 7.07 -10.36
N LEU A 213 0.90 6.76 -11.60
CA LEU A 213 1.87 6.48 -12.66
C LEU A 213 2.74 7.69 -12.99
N ALA A 214 2.19 8.90 -12.94
CA ALA A 214 2.98 10.12 -13.13
C ALA A 214 4.02 10.32 -12.02
N GLN A 215 3.66 10.08 -10.76
CA GLN A 215 4.61 10.16 -9.64
C GLN A 215 5.68 9.08 -9.74
N GLN A 216 5.30 7.83 -10.09
CA GLN A 216 6.25 6.74 -10.30
C GLN A 216 7.30 7.13 -11.36
N LEU A 217 6.88 7.73 -12.47
CA LEU A 217 7.79 8.19 -13.52
C LEU A 217 8.75 9.28 -13.03
N LEU A 218 8.30 10.21 -12.17
CA LEU A 218 9.17 11.25 -11.60
C LEU A 218 10.17 10.69 -10.58
N ASP A 219 9.76 9.71 -9.77
CA ASP A 219 10.59 9.08 -8.76
C ASP A 219 11.75 8.28 -9.37
N THR A 220 11.56 7.72 -10.57
CA THR A 220 12.58 6.93 -11.26
C THR A 220 13.51 7.75 -12.15
N MET A 221 13.23 9.04 -12.39
CA MET A 221 14.04 9.88 -13.27
C MET A 221 15.39 10.24 -12.62
N PRO A 222 16.52 9.74 -13.16
CA PRO A 222 17.83 10.09 -12.62
C PRO A 222 18.18 11.54 -12.97
N GLN A 223 18.85 12.24 -12.03
CA GLN A 223 19.31 13.62 -12.24
C GLN A 223 20.55 13.69 -13.16
N GLU A 224 21.38 12.65 -13.13
CA GLU A 224 22.59 12.49 -13.95
C GLU A 224 22.42 11.36 -14.97
N SER A 225 23.10 11.45 -16.12
CA SER A 225 23.12 10.37 -17.10
C SER A 225 23.76 9.10 -16.51
N TYR A 226 23.43 7.94 -17.08
CA TYR A 226 24.02 6.68 -16.64
C TYR A 226 25.55 6.67 -16.77
N GLU A 227 26.09 7.29 -17.82
CA GLU A 227 27.53 7.41 -18.06
C GLU A 227 28.23 8.26 -17.00
N GLU A 228 27.62 9.37 -16.58
CA GLU A 228 28.12 10.23 -15.51
C GLU A 228 28.12 9.50 -14.17
N ARG A 229 27.01 8.84 -13.81
CA ARG A 229 26.90 8.05 -12.59
C ARG A 229 27.92 6.90 -12.56
N THR A 230 28.08 6.19 -13.67
CA THR A 230 29.08 5.11 -13.79
C THR A 230 30.49 5.64 -13.59
N LYS A 231 30.81 6.81 -14.15
CA LYS A 231 32.12 7.44 -13.98
C LYS A 231 32.37 7.84 -12.52
N HIS A 232 31.42 8.53 -11.89
CA HIS A 232 31.50 8.92 -10.48
C HIS A 232 31.65 7.70 -9.56
N PHE A 233 30.85 6.65 -9.77
CA PHE A 233 30.92 5.42 -8.98
C PHE A 233 32.28 4.73 -9.11
N ARG A 234 32.85 4.69 -10.32
CA ARG A 234 34.19 4.16 -10.55
C ARG A 234 35.28 4.98 -9.83
N GLU A 235 35.14 6.29 -9.78
CA GLU A 235 36.03 7.19 -9.02
C GLU A 235 35.92 6.93 -7.51
N GLN A 236 34.71 6.69 -6.99
CA GLN A 236 34.48 6.32 -5.58
C GLN A 236 35.15 4.98 -5.23
N LEU A 237 35.00 3.96 -6.08
CA LEU A 237 35.71 2.68 -5.91
C LEU A 237 37.23 2.89 -5.96
N ALA A 238 37.74 3.68 -6.90
CA ALA A 238 39.17 3.97 -7.00
C ALA A 238 39.72 4.63 -5.72
N ALA A 239 38.93 5.52 -5.10
CA ALA A 239 39.30 6.27 -3.88
C ALA A 239 39.25 5.44 -2.57
N LEU A 240 38.68 4.23 -2.59
CA LEU A 240 38.63 3.37 -1.41
C LEU A 240 40.01 3.07 -0.82
N SER A 241 40.12 3.28 0.50
CA SER A 241 41.31 2.97 1.28
C SER A 241 41.39 1.50 1.65
N ASP A 242 42.62 0.99 1.86
CA ASP A 242 42.83 -0.39 2.33
C ASP A 242 42.18 -0.64 3.69
N LYS A 243 42.09 0.41 4.53
CA LYS A 243 41.40 0.35 5.82
C LYS A 243 39.89 0.10 5.65
N ALA A 244 39.24 0.83 4.75
CA ALA A 244 37.82 0.64 4.46
C ALA A 244 37.52 -0.77 3.92
N LEU A 245 38.41 -1.30 3.08
CA LEU A 245 38.32 -2.67 2.56
C LEU A 245 38.51 -3.74 3.64
N ALA A 246 39.44 -3.53 4.58
CA ALA A 246 39.72 -4.46 5.67
C ALA A 246 38.64 -4.44 6.76
N GLU A 247 38.06 -3.27 7.04
CA GLU A 247 36.98 -3.12 8.03
C GLU A 247 35.60 -3.43 7.44
N HIS A 248 35.49 -3.54 6.11
CA HIS A 248 34.21 -3.69 5.39
C HIS A 248 33.21 -2.59 5.77
N LYS A 249 33.69 -1.35 5.89
CA LYS A 249 32.92 -0.17 6.28
C LYS A 249 33.12 0.96 5.28
N GLU A 250 32.12 1.82 5.13
CA GLU A 250 32.18 3.02 4.27
C GLU A 250 32.41 2.70 2.77
N LEU A 251 31.86 1.59 2.29
CA LEU A 251 31.96 1.19 0.87
C LEU A 251 30.85 1.87 0.02
N PRO A 252 31.13 2.27 -1.25
CA PRO A 252 30.18 2.91 -2.15
C PRO A 252 28.91 2.09 -2.38
N GLY A 253 27.82 2.79 -2.71
CA GLY A 253 26.49 2.18 -2.92
C GLY A 253 25.70 1.88 -1.63
N ALA A 254 26.27 2.15 -0.45
CA ALA A 254 25.67 1.82 0.86
C ALA A 254 25.06 3.01 1.62
N VAL A 255 25.32 4.26 1.24
CA VAL A 255 25.18 5.40 2.17
C VAL A 255 23.82 6.11 2.11
N ASP A 256 23.12 6.17 0.97
CA ASP A 256 21.98 7.11 0.80
C ASP A 256 20.63 6.47 0.41
N GLY A 257 20.42 5.17 0.64
CA GLY A 257 19.12 4.50 0.39
C GLY A 257 18.72 4.33 -1.09
N GLY A 258 19.39 5.02 -2.01
CA GLY A 258 19.45 4.70 -3.43
C GLY A 258 20.58 3.71 -3.67
N LEU A 259 20.27 2.42 -3.70
CA LEU A 259 21.26 1.46 -4.13
C LEU A 259 21.52 1.63 -5.61
N GLU A 260 22.73 2.09 -5.94
CA GLU A 260 23.33 2.03 -7.28
C GLU A 260 23.67 0.56 -7.64
N MET A 261 22.71 -0.36 -7.46
CA MET A 261 22.89 -1.80 -7.67
C MET A 261 23.37 -2.08 -9.09
N GLU A 262 22.83 -1.33 -10.05
CA GLU A 262 23.21 -1.40 -11.46
C GLU A 262 24.69 -1.07 -11.66
N LEU A 263 25.19 -0.02 -10.99
CA LEU A 263 26.59 0.40 -11.09
C LEU A 263 27.50 -0.61 -10.39
N LEU A 264 27.08 -1.11 -9.23
CA LEU A 264 27.85 -2.09 -8.47
C LEU A 264 27.95 -3.44 -9.18
N VAL A 265 26.84 -3.96 -9.74
CA VAL A 265 26.84 -5.21 -10.50
C VAL A 265 27.62 -5.07 -11.80
N GLU A 266 27.52 -3.93 -12.49
CA GLU A 266 28.33 -3.64 -13.69
C GLU A 266 29.84 -3.59 -13.36
N ALA A 267 30.21 -2.94 -12.24
CA ALA A 267 31.60 -2.83 -11.80
C ALA A 267 32.26 -4.18 -11.44
N LEU A 268 31.48 -5.22 -11.15
CA LEU A 268 31.99 -6.58 -10.98
C LEU A 268 32.61 -7.17 -12.26
N SER A 269 32.40 -6.52 -13.41
CA SER A 269 33.02 -6.87 -14.70
C SER A 269 33.82 -5.70 -15.29
N ASP A 270 34.30 -4.76 -14.46
CA ASP A 270 35.16 -3.67 -14.91
C ASP A 270 36.41 -4.22 -15.61
N SER A 271 36.89 -3.49 -16.62
CA SER A 271 38.10 -3.88 -17.36
C SER A 271 39.38 -3.70 -16.53
N ASP A 272 39.34 -2.88 -15.48
CA ASP A 272 40.41 -2.73 -14.50
C ASP A 272 40.22 -3.71 -13.33
N ALA A 273 41.15 -4.68 -13.23
CA ALA A 273 41.14 -5.71 -12.19
C ALA A 273 41.14 -5.14 -10.75
N LYS A 274 41.73 -3.96 -10.51
CA LYS A 274 41.73 -3.34 -9.17
C LYS A 274 40.36 -2.78 -8.81
N ILE A 275 39.67 -2.16 -9.76
CA ILE A 275 38.31 -1.67 -9.56
C ILE A 275 37.38 -2.85 -9.32
N GLN A 276 37.55 -3.92 -10.10
CA GLN A 276 36.76 -5.13 -9.97
C GLN A 276 36.94 -5.80 -8.59
N GLU A 277 38.17 -5.90 -8.08
CA GLU A 277 38.45 -6.41 -6.73
C GLU A 277 37.73 -5.58 -5.66
N LYS A 278 37.82 -4.26 -5.74
CA LYS A 278 37.13 -3.35 -4.81
C LYS A 278 35.61 -3.44 -4.92
N ALA A 279 35.08 -3.62 -6.13
CA ALA A 279 33.66 -3.86 -6.36
C ALA A 279 33.18 -5.17 -5.72
N MET A 280 33.98 -6.25 -5.77
CA MET A 280 33.67 -7.51 -5.08
C MET A 280 33.61 -7.32 -3.56
N HIS A 281 34.53 -6.56 -2.96
CA HIS A 281 34.48 -6.22 -1.54
C HIS A 281 33.19 -5.45 -1.18
N ALA A 282 32.83 -4.43 -1.96
CA ALA A 282 31.60 -3.67 -1.77
C ALA A 282 30.34 -4.55 -1.89
N TYR A 283 30.28 -5.38 -2.94
CA TYR A 283 29.18 -6.32 -3.18
C TYR A 283 29.01 -7.32 -2.02
N ILE A 284 30.10 -7.94 -1.55
CA ILE A 284 30.06 -8.92 -0.46
C ILE A 284 29.71 -8.27 0.88
N SER A 285 30.26 -7.09 1.17
CA SER A 285 29.93 -6.34 2.39
C SER A 285 28.44 -6.13 2.53
N TRP A 286 27.78 -5.85 1.40
CA TRP A 286 26.36 -5.55 1.40
C TRP A 286 25.49 -6.80 1.35
N LEU A 287 25.92 -7.82 0.60
CA LEU A 287 25.34 -9.15 0.64
C LEU A 287 25.31 -9.73 2.06
N ALA A 288 26.35 -9.47 2.84
CA ALA A 288 26.49 -9.93 4.21
C ALA A 288 25.91 -8.96 5.26
N ALA A 289 25.26 -7.86 4.89
CA ALA A 289 24.81 -6.81 5.81
C ALA A 289 23.99 -7.24 7.06
N PRO A 290 23.20 -8.33 7.10
CA PRO A 290 22.61 -8.82 8.36
C PRO A 290 23.57 -9.63 9.25
N SER A 291 24.79 -9.87 8.79
CA SER A 291 25.78 -10.75 9.39
C SER A 291 27.10 -10.01 9.58
N GLN A 292 27.94 -10.53 10.47
CA GLN A 292 29.30 -10.05 10.61
C GLN A 292 30.22 -10.80 9.66
N LEU A 293 30.89 -10.07 8.76
CA LEU A 293 31.97 -10.61 7.93
C LEU A 293 33.22 -10.83 8.78
N THR A 294 33.82 -12.01 8.64
CA THR A 294 35.06 -12.39 9.35
C THR A 294 36.24 -12.53 8.40
N LYS A 295 35.98 -12.96 7.16
CA LYS A 295 37.01 -13.20 6.15
C LYS A 295 36.43 -12.97 4.77
N VAL A 296 37.16 -12.25 3.92
CA VAL A 296 36.89 -12.12 2.49
C VAL A 296 38.20 -12.36 1.75
N GLU A 297 38.22 -13.31 0.84
CA GLU A 297 39.36 -13.65 -0.01
C GLU A 297 38.96 -13.51 -1.47
N VAL A 298 39.49 -12.50 -2.14
CA VAL A 298 39.30 -12.32 -3.59
C VAL A 298 40.39 -13.12 -4.32
N ALA A 299 39.98 -14.13 -5.09
CA ALA A 299 40.86 -14.97 -5.88
C ALA A 299 40.90 -14.45 -7.33
N GLY A 300 41.69 -13.41 -7.54
CA GLY A 300 41.83 -12.72 -8.83
C GLY A 300 40.55 -12.02 -9.30
N ALA A 301 40.58 -11.57 -10.56
CA ALA A 301 39.53 -10.80 -11.23
C ALA A 301 38.23 -11.58 -11.57
N LYS A 302 37.90 -12.68 -10.87
CA LYS A 302 36.78 -13.57 -11.27
C LYS A 302 36.00 -14.24 -10.14
N SER A 303 36.57 -14.38 -8.95
CA SER A 303 35.89 -15.08 -7.86
C SER A 303 36.31 -14.58 -6.49
N ALA A 304 35.42 -14.67 -5.52
CA ALA A 304 35.69 -14.34 -4.14
C ALA A 304 34.99 -15.31 -3.20
N VAL A 305 35.61 -15.59 -2.06
CA VAL A 305 35.06 -16.45 -1.01
C VAL A 305 34.97 -15.65 0.25
N TRP A 306 33.88 -15.78 0.99
CA TRP A 306 33.74 -15.09 2.27
C TRP A 306 33.19 -15.99 3.35
N THR A 307 33.42 -15.58 4.61
CA THR A 307 32.88 -16.21 5.80
C THR A 307 32.14 -15.18 6.62
N GLN A 308 30.91 -15.52 7.02
CA GLN A 308 30.04 -14.67 7.82
C GLN A 308 29.37 -15.46 8.94
N PHE A 309 28.88 -14.78 9.98
CA PHE A 309 28.01 -15.36 10.99
C PHE A 309 27.02 -14.31 11.51
N PHE A 310 25.91 -14.75 12.11
CA PHE A 310 24.96 -13.82 12.75
C PHE A 310 25.42 -13.51 14.19
N PRO A 311 25.53 -12.23 14.59
CA PRO A 311 25.97 -11.85 15.93
C PRO A 311 24.84 -11.96 16.96
N VAL A 312 24.31 -13.18 17.17
CA VAL A 312 23.05 -13.39 17.93
C VAL A 312 23.25 -13.63 19.43
N ALA A 313 24.28 -14.39 19.81
CA ALA A 313 24.56 -14.72 21.20
C ALA A 313 26.08 -14.84 21.42
N ALA A 314 26.56 -14.33 22.56
CA ALA A 314 27.97 -14.42 22.92
C ALA A 314 28.39 -15.90 23.04
N GLY A 315 29.31 -16.35 22.17
CA GLY A 315 29.94 -17.67 22.25
C GLY A 315 29.42 -18.75 21.29
N GLN A 316 28.52 -18.43 20.35
CA GLN A 316 28.10 -19.35 19.28
C GLN A 316 28.32 -18.74 17.89
N GLU A 317 29.55 -18.85 17.38
CA GLU A 317 29.89 -18.44 16.01
C GLU A 317 29.62 -19.59 15.04
N HIS A 318 28.43 -19.59 14.44
CA HIS A 318 28.10 -20.52 13.37
C HIS A 318 28.51 -19.90 12.03
N HIS A 319 29.74 -20.22 11.60
CA HIS A 319 30.26 -19.74 10.32
C HIS A 319 29.48 -20.32 9.14
N ARG A 320 29.21 -19.44 8.19
CA ARG A 320 28.62 -19.73 6.89
C ARG A 320 29.54 -19.22 5.81
N HIS A 321 29.64 -19.98 4.73
CA HIS A 321 30.58 -19.69 3.66
C HIS A 321 29.84 -19.34 2.39
N GLY A 322 30.36 -18.36 1.66
CA GLY A 322 29.82 -17.94 0.38
C GLY A 322 30.87 -17.95 -0.70
N LEU A 323 30.46 -18.26 -1.92
CA LEU A 323 31.29 -18.17 -3.12
C LEU A 323 30.62 -17.25 -4.13
N LEU A 324 31.33 -16.20 -4.53
CA LEU A 324 30.97 -15.30 -5.61
C LEU A 324 31.81 -15.67 -6.84
N THR A 325 31.17 -15.80 -7.99
CA THR A 325 31.83 -15.99 -9.29
C THR A 325 31.24 -15.07 -10.34
N VAL A 326 32.12 -14.40 -11.08
CA VAL A 326 31.75 -13.54 -12.20
C VAL A 326 32.10 -14.27 -13.49
N THR A 327 31.08 -14.62 -14.28
CA THR A 327 31.26 -15.33 -15.54
C THR A 327 31.13 -14.40 -16.74
N PRO A 328 32.18 -14.24 -17.58
CA PRO A 328 32.12 -13.36 -18.73
C PRO A 328 31.28 -13.91 -19.88
N GLU A 329 30.78 -15.15 -19.83
CA GLU A 329 29.83 -15.72 -20.79
C GLU A 329 29.01 -16.85 -20.12
N LEU A 330 27.69 -16.71 -20.07
CA LEU A 330 26.83 -17.66 -19.37
C LEU A 330 26.73 -19.02 -20.06
N SER A 331 26.79 -19.05 -21.39
CA SER A 331 26.76 -20.29 -22.19
C SER A 331 27.95 -21.21 -21.90
N LYS A 332 29.07 -20.64 -21.43
CA LYS A 332 30.33 -21.34 -21.10
C LYS A 332 30.51 -21.56 -19.61
N PHE A 333 29.52 -21.20 -18.79
CA PHE A 333 29.59 -21.41 -17.35
C PHE A 333 29.48 -22.90 -17.03
N GLU A 334 30.49 -23.44 -16.37
CA GLU A 334 30.51 -24.81 -15.89
C GLU A 334 30.48 -24.82 -14.36
N LEU A 335 29.49 -25.50 -13.80
CA LEU A 335 29.42 -25.78 -12.37
C LEU A 335 30.12 -27.12 -12.10
N ASP A 336 31.38 -27.05 -11.67
CA ASP A 336 32.28 -28.18 -11.45
C ASP A 336 32.90 -28.20 -10.04
N GLU A 337 33.62 -29.30 -9.72
CA GLU A 337 34.27 -29.47 -8.43
C GLU A 337 35.37 -28.43 -8.19
N LYS A 338 36.01 -27.94 -9.26
CA LYS A 338 37.06 -26.92 -9.17
C LYS A 338 36.51 -25.60 -8.66
N LEU A 339 35.38 -25.15 -9.21
CA LEU A 339 34.68 -23.94 -8.79
C LEU A 339 34.23 -24.04 -7.34
N LEU A 340 33.64 -25.17 -6.94
CA LEU A 340 33.08 -25.36 -5.58
C LEU A 340 34.12 -25.80 -4.54
N SER A 341 35.35 -26.12 -4.96
CA SER A 341 36.42 -26.56 -4.05
C SER A 341 36.68 -25.65 -2.84
N PRO A 342 36.53 -24.31 -2.89
CA PRO A 342 36.68 -23.48 -1.71
C PRO A 342 35.59 -23.72 -0.65
N LEU A 343 34.35 -24.00 -1.07
CA LEU A 343 33.24 -24.31 -0.17
C LEU A 343 33.36 -25.74 0.39
N ILE A 344 33.73 -26.72 -0.44
CA ILE A 344 33.92 -28.12 -0.02
C ILE A 344 34.98 -28.23 1.08
N LYS A 345 36.04 -27.41 1.00
CA LYS A 345 37.12 -27.38 2.01
C LYS A 345 36.69 -26.77 3.35
N GLN A 346 35.59 -26.03 3.39
CA GLN A 346 35.11 -25.30 4.57
C GLN A 346 33.91 -26.01 5.22
N GLN A 347 34.02 -27.33 5.44
CA GLN A 347 32.96 -28.22 5.96
C GLN A 347 32.00 -27.57 6.96
N THR A 348 30.69 -27.66 6.67
CA THR A 348 29.63 -27.22 7.59
C THR A 348 29.45 -28.23 8.72
N ALA A 349 29.59 -27.78 9.95
CA ALA A 349 29.67 -28.63 11.14
C ALA A 349 28.38 -29.41 11.52
N GLN A 350 27.25 -29.24 10.81
CA GLN A 350 25.93 -29.70 11.29
C GLN A 350 24.98 -30.28 10.23
N GLY A 351 25.43 -30.57 9.01
CA GLY A 351 24.59 -31.29 8.00
C GLY A 351 23.42 -30.49 7.40
N VAL A 352 23.24 -29.22 7.80
CA VAL A 352 22.31 -28.29 7.14
C VAL A 352 23.07 -27.52 6.05
N PRO A 353 22.58 -27.49 4.80
CA PRO A 353 23.22 -26.71 3.74
C PRO A 353 22.97 -25.21 3.97
N VAL A 354 23.99 -24.50 4.48
CA VAL A 354 23.91 -23.08 4.88
C VAL A 354 24.80 -22.16 4.05
N ASN A 355 25.57 -22.73 3.12
CA ASN A 355 26.47 -21.99 2.23
C ASN A 355 25.72 -21.39 1.05
N PHE A 356 26.32 -20.34 0.47
CA PHE A 356 25.75 -19.56 -0.62
C PHE A 356 26.61 -19.65 -1.89
N LEU A 357 25.96 -19.72 -3.04
CA LEU A 357 26.61 -19.57 -4.34
C LEU A 357 26.03 -18.37 -5.08
N HIS A 358 26.87 -17.41 -5.44
CA HIS A 358 26.49 -16.22 -6.21
C HIS A 358 27.16 -16.26 -7.57
N ILE A 359 26.33 -16.28 -8.62
CA ILE A 359 26.76 -16.29 -10.02
C ILE A 359 26.36 -14.95 -10.62
N VAL A 360 27.35 -14.16 -11.01
CA VAL A 360 27.12 -12.88 -11.68
C VAL A 360 27.49 -13.03 -13.14
N ALA A 361 26.53 -12.75 -14.02
CA ALA A 361 26.81 -12.66 -15.44
C ALA A 361 27.62 -11.39 -15.71
N GLY A 362 28.69 -11.51 -16.47
CA GLY A 362 29.56 -10.40 -16.78
C GLY A 362 28.99 -9.48 -17.86
N ARG A 363 29.57 -8.28 -17.95
CA ARG A 363 29.16 -7.22 -18.90
C ARG A 363 29.00 -7.69 -20.35
N ASP A 364 29.92 -8.55 -20.82
CA ASP A 364 29.97 -9.06 -22.20
C ASP A 364 29.43 -10.49 -22.32
N ALA A 365 28.66 -10.98 -21.35
CA ALA A 365 28.22 -12.38 -21.28
C ALA A 365 27.29 -12.86 -22.38
N PHE A 366 26.97 -11.99 -23.34
CA PHE A 366 26.06 -12.27 -24.45
C PHE A 366 26.56 -11.63 -25.74
N PRO A 367 27.56 -12.24 -26.40
CA PRO A 367 28.15 -11.71 -27.63
C PRO A 367 27.14 -11.54 -28.78
N SER A 368 25.99 -12.21 -28.71
CA SER A 368 24.91 -12.16 -29.71
C SER A 368 23.94 -10.98 -29.56
N ILE A 369 24.01 -10.22 -28.46
CA ILE A 369 23.15 -9.05 -28.21
C ILE A 369 24.00 -7.80 -28.40
N THR A 370 23.89 -7.17 -29.57
CA THR A 370 24.69 -5.99 -29.95
C THR A 370 24.09 -4.67 -29.48
N ASP A 371 22.78 -4.62 -29.23
CA ASP A 371 22.08 -3.48 -28.63
C ASP A 371 21.76 -3.80 -27.18
N ARG A 372 22.44 -3.08 -26.28
CA ARG A 372 22.42 -3.29 -24.84
C ARG A 372 21.10 -2.88 -24.18
N THR A 373 20.23 -2.16 -24.90
CA THR A 373 18.89 -1.79 -24.41
C THR A 373 17.89 -2.95 -24.47
N LEU A 374 18.26 -4.08 -25.07
CA LEU A 374 17.43 -5.29 -25.29
C LEU A 374 17.67 -6.44 -24.26
N PHE A 375 18.48 -6.22 -23.23
CA PHE A 375 18.84 -7.25 -22.24
C PHE A 375 17.65 -7.65 -21.34
N TYR A 376 17.06 -8.82 -21.59
CA TYR A 376 16.02 -9.45 -20.76
C TYR A 376 14.82 -8.55 -20.41
N ASN A 377 14.38 -7.78 -21.39
CA ASN A 377 13.28 -6.82 -21.24
C ASN A 377 11.91 -7.45 -21.01
N THR A 378 11.81 -8.77 -21.17
CA THR A 378 10.56 -9.50 -20.98
C THR A 378 10.80 -10.65 -20.02
N ASP A 379 9.80 -10.94 -19.18
CA ASP A 379 9.82 -12.11 -18.31
C ASP A 379 9.98 -13.42 -19.12
N SER A 380 9.55 -13.45 -20.39
CA SER A 380 9.79 -14.59 -21.30
C SER A 380 11.27 -14.84 -21.61
N ALA A 381 12.08 -13.79 -21.73
CA ALA A 381 13.52 -13.93 -21.92
C ALA A 381 14.20 -14.42 -20.64
N LEU A 382 13.76 -13.92 -19.48
CA LEU A 382 14.23 -14.36 -18.16
C LEU A 382 13.91 -15.84 -17.92
N GLU A 383 12.71 -16.30 -18.27
CA GLU A 383 12.28 -17.70 -18.13
C GLU A 383 13.23 -18.69 -18.83
N LYS A 384 13.82 -18.31 -19.98
CA LYS A 384 14.79 -19.15 -20.67
C LYS A 384 16.07 -19.34 -19.86
N VAL A 385 16.56 -18.26 -19.25
CA VAL A 385 17.75 -18.29 -18.36
C VAL A 385 17.44 -19.08 -17.10
N MET A 386 16.26 -18.89 -16.52
CA MET A 386 15.81 -19.63 -15.35
C MET A 386 15.77 -21.14 -15.62
N LYS A 387 15.19 -21.56 -16.76
CA LYS A 387 15.15 -22.98 -17.16
C LYS A 387 16.55 -23.56 -17.36
N TYR A 388 17.46 -22.81 -17.98
CA TYR A 388 18.86 -23.24 -18.16
C TYR A 388 19.54 -23.50 -16.80
N PHE A 389 19.45 -22.54 -15.87
CA PHE A 389 20.05 -22.68 -14.55
C PHE A 389 19.39 -23.77 -13.71
N GLN A 390 18.07 -23.89 -13.77
CA GLN A 390 17.34 -24.96 -13.11
C GLN A 390 17.85 -26.33 -13.56
N GLN A 391 18.01 -26.55 -14.86
CA GLN A 391 18.56 -27.81 -15.40
C GLN A 391 20.01 -28.03 -14.97
N LEU A 392 20.85 -26.98 -14.96
CA LEU A 392 22.24 -27.05 -14.53
C LEU A 392 22.36 -27.44 -13.05
N PHE A 393 21.59 -26.81 -12.17
CA PHE A 393 21.60 -27.07 -10.73
C PHE A 393 21.04 -28.46 -10.41
N THR A 394 19.93 -28.85 -11.04
CA THR A 394 19.37 -30.20 -10.88
C THR A 394 20.38 -31.28 -11.31
N LYS A 395 21.11 -31.06 -12.41
CA LYS A 395 22.16 -32.00 -12.87
C LYS A 395 23.33 -32.10 -11.88
N GLN A 396 23.67 -31.03 -11.17
CA GLN A 396 24.79 -30.96 -10.23
C GLN A 396 24.37 -30.99 -8.75
N THR A 397 23.17 -31.50 -8.46
CA THR A 397 22.59 -31.50 -7.10
C THR A 397 23.50 -32.14 -6.07
N GLU A 398 24.10 -33.30 -6.37
CA GLU A 398 24.98 -34.00 -5.42
C GLU A 398 26.28 -33.23 -5.13
N LEU A 399 26.80 -32.50 -6.12
CA LEU A 399 27.97 -31.64 -5.94
C LEU A 399 27.63 -30.40 -5.11
N LEU A 400 26.44 -29.81 -5.32
CA LEU A 400 25.94 -28.69 -4.52
C LEU A 400 25.69 -29.10 -3.06
N LYS A 401 25.13 -30.31 -2.84
CA LYS A 401 24.95 -30.91 -1.51
C LYS A 401 26.30 -31.14 -0.82
N SER A 402 27.31 -31.68 -1.52
CA SER A 402 28.65 -31.91 -0.94
C SER A 402 29.39 -30.61 -0.59
N ALA A 403 29.12 -29.52 -1.31
CA ALA A 403 29.59 -28.17 -0.99
C ALA A 403 28.75 -27.45 0.09
N GLY A 404 27.67 -28.08 0.59
CA GLY A 404 26.77 -27.52 1.59
C GLY A 404 25.97 -26.29 1.12
N VAL A 405 25.78 -26.14 -0.20
CA VAL A 405 25.07 -25.00 -0.80
C VAL A 405 23.56 -25.15 -0.58
N GLY A 406 22.96 -24.20 0.13
CA GLY A 406 21.52 -24.15 0.35
C GLY A 406 20.78 -23.19 -0.57
N GLU A 407 21.45 -22.10 -0.96
CA GLU A 407 20.87 -21.04 -1.77
C GLU A 407 21.83 -20.64 -2.89
N ILE A 408 21.28 -20.49 -4.10
CA ILE A 408 22.02 -20.02 -5.27
C ILE A 408 21.38 -18.75 -5.78
N PHE A 409 22.18 -17.71 -5.98
CA PHE A 409 21.74 -16.43 -6.52
C PHE A 409 22.38 -16.19 -7.87
N VAL A 410 21.57 -15.79 -8.84
CA VAL A 410 21.99 -15.39 -10.17
C VAL A 410 21.70 -13.92 -10.36
N ALA A 411 22.73 -13.12 -10.60
CA ALA A 411 22.62 -11.70 -10.92
C ALA A 411 22.89 -11.48 -12.41
N LEU A 412 21.95 -10.81 -13.08
CA LEU A 412 22.01 -10.50 -14.51
C LEU A 412 22.06 -8.97 -14.68
N PRO A 413 23.18 -8.38 -15.12
CA PRO A 413 23.27 -6.95 -15.35
C PRO A 413 22.33 -6.51 -16.48
N GLN A 414 21.75 -5.32 -16.35
CA GLN A 414 20.86 -4.71 -17.35
C GLN A 414 21.13 -3.21 -17.57
N PRO A 415 22.37 -2.75 -17.76
CA PRO A 415 22.66 -1.31 -17.82
C PRO A 415 21.84 -0.61 -18.94
N PRO A 416 21.21 0.55 -18.69
CA PRO A 416 21.29 1.38 -17.48
C PRO A 416 20.29 1.04 -16.36
N ARG A 417 19.53 -0.06 -16.49
CA ARG A 417 18.46 -0.50 -15.58
C ARG A 417 18.99 -1.33 -14.41
N HIS A 418 18.12 -1.51 -13.42
CA HIS A 418 18.39 -2.40 -12.29
C HIS A 418 18.67 -3.84 -12.76
N PRO A 419 19.67 -4.52 -12.17
CA PRO A 419 19.94 -5.92 -12.47
C PRO A 419 18.75 -6.82 -12.14
N ARG A 420 18.59 -7.91 -12.88
CA ARG A 420 17.65 -8.97 -12.50
C ARG A 420 18.33 -9.89 -11.51
N PHE A 421 17.62 -10.21 -10.45
CA PHE A 421 18.08 -11.16 -9.45
C PHE A 421 17.14 -12.35 -9.39
N VAL A 422 17.72 -13.55 -9.40
CA VAL A 422 16.98 -14.80 -9.31
C VAL A 422 17.60 -15.65 -8.22
N LYS A 423 16.79 -16.11 -7.27
CA LYS A 423 17.20 -17.05 -6.22
C LYS A 423 16.66 -18.44 -6.52
N PHE A 424 17.51 -19.43 -6.38
CA PHE A 424 17.15 -20.83 -6.42
C PHE A 424 17.37 -21.46 -5.04
N SER A 425 16.42 -22.30 -4.65
CA SER A 425 16.50 -23.13 -3.45
C SER A 425 16.14 -24.56 -3.80
N LEU A 426 16.73 -25.52 -3.08
CA LEU A 426 16.39 -26.93 -3.21
C LEU A 426 15.08 -27.20 -2.45
N ASP A 427 14.07 -27.74 -3.15
CA ASP A 427 12.87 -28.25 -2.48
C ASP A 427 13.24 -29.58 -1.79
N PRO A 428 13.11 -29.68 -0.45
CA PRO A 428 13.48 -30.89 0.28
C PRO A 428 12.57 -32.10 -0.03
N THR A 429 11.42 -31.87 -0.66
CA THR A 429 10.40 -32.90 -0.96
C THR A 429 10.61 -33.49 -2.35
N THR A 430 10.87 -32.63 -3.34
CA THR A 430 11.05 -33.06 -4.74
C THR A 430 12.52 -33.28 -5.11
N GLU A 431 13.46 -32.79 -4.28
CA GLU A 431 14.88 -32.67 -4.58
C GLU A 431 15.18 -31.87 -5.87
N GLU A 432 14.24 -31.03 -6.30
CA GLU A 432 14.42 -30.15 -7.45
C GLU A 432 14.81 -28.74 -7.00
N TRP A 433 15.78 -28.16 -7.70
CA TRP A 433 16.05 -26.73 -7.58
C TRP A 433 14.92 -25.96 -8.23
N SER A 434 14.35 -24.99 -7.52
CA SER A 434 13.28 -24.13 -8.02
C SER A 434 13.53 -22.68 -7.65
N GLU A 435 13.00 -21.79 -8.48
CA GLU A 435 13.10 -20.35 -8.26
C GLU A 435 12.15 -19.91 -7.14
N SER A 436 12.62 -18.99 -6.30
CA SER A 436 11.80 -18.32 -5.31
C SER A 436 11.22 -17.02 -5.88
N GLU A 437 10.01 -17.08 -6.41
CA GLU A 437 9.35 -15.94 -7.08
C GLU A 437 9.30 -14.65 -6.23
N LEU A 438 9.13 -14.76 -4.91
CA LEU A 438 9.11 -13.58 -4.03
C LEU A 438 10.45 -12.86 -3.91
N SER A 439 11.55 -13.57 -4.18
CA SER A 439 12.89 -12.99 -4.17
C SER A 439 13.30 -12.43 -5.54
N ARG A 440 12.45 -12.59 -6.56
CA ARG A 440 12.73 -12.11 -7.90
C ARG A 440 12.93 -10.61 -7.89
N ASP A 441 14.01 -10.18 -8.51
CA ASP A 441 14.41 -8.77 -8.64
C ASP A 441 14.56 -8.07 -7.28
N LEU A 442 14.83 -8.85 -6.22
CA LEU A 442 15.28 -8.35 -4.92
C LEU A 442 16.77 -8.61 -4.78
N TRP A 443 17.46 -7.71 -4.08
CA TRP A 443 18.82 -8.03 -3.68
C TRP A 443 18.86 -9.32 -2.85
N PRO A 444 19.84 -10.20 -3.03
CA PRO A 444 19.86 -11.51 -2.39
C PRO A 444 19.57 -11.55 -0.88
N SER A 445 20.09 -10.61 -0.10
CA SER A 445 19.87 -10.55 1.35
C SER A 445 18.50 -9.97 1.75
N PHE A 446 17.79 -9.32 0.83
CA PHE A 446 16.56 -8.59 1.13
C PHE A 446 15.39 -9.50 1.49
N THR A 447 15.31 -10.69 0.89
CA THR A 447 14.23 -11.64 1.24
C THR A 447 14.23 -11.99 2.73
N GLY A 448 15.41 -12.14 3.33
CA GLY A 448 15.59 -12.36 4.76
C GLY A 448 15.34 -11.10 5.59
N LEU A 449 15.93 -9.97 5.19
CA LEU A 449 15.79 -8.68 5.88
C LEU A 449 14.35 -8.15 5.93
N LEU A 450 13.55 -8.46 4.90
CA LEU A 450 12.12 -8.12 4.79
C LEU A 450 11.20 -9.19 5.40
N GLU A 451 11.76 -10.32 5.84
CA GLU A 451 11.05 -11.42 6.53
C GLU A 451 9.94 -12.07 5.68
N LEU A 452 10.12 -12.07 4.36
CA LEU A 452 9.10 -12.53 3.41
C LEU A 452 8.79 -14.03 3.59
N SER A 453 9.79 -14.84 3.89
CA SER A 453 9.61 -16.29 4.12
C SER A 453 8.73 -16.58 5.33
N SER A 454 8.79 -15.74 6.39
CA SER A 454 7.90 -15.86 7.55
C SER A 454 6.47 -15.52 7.17
N LEU A 455 6.28 -14.46 6.39
CA LEU A 455 4.97 -14.00 5.95
C LEU A 455 4.31 -14.96 4.96
N GLN A 456 5.07 -15.62 4.08
CA GLN A 456 4.56 -16.64 3.16
C GLN A 456 3.90 -17.83 3.87
N ARG A 457 4.34 -18.16 5.09
CA ARG A 457 3.71 -19.21 5.90
C ARG A 457 2.31 -18.82 6.38
N LEU A 458 2.05 -17.52 6.43
CA LEU A 458 0.82 -16.94 6.96
C LEU A 458 -0.11 -16.43 5.87
N TYR A 459 0.42 -15.98 4.73
CA TYR A 459 -0.30 -15.27 3.69
C TYR A 459 0.10 -15.75 2.29
N SER A 460 -0.84 -15.70 1.37
CA SER A 460 -0.51 -15.60 -0.06
C SER A 460 -0.08 -14.15 -0.34
N LEU A 461 1.18 -13.95 -0.73
CA LEU A 461 1.74 -12.62 -0.98
C LEU A 461 1.77 -12.30 -2.46
N GLN A 462 1.25 -11.13 -2.83
CA GLN A 462 1.35 -10.59 -4.18
C GLN A 462 2.01 -9.20 -4.14
N ARG A 463 3.18 -9.05 -4.76
CA ARG A 463 3.88 -7.76 -4.86
C ARG A 463 3.05 -6.79 -5.72
N ILE A 464 2.77 -5.59 -5.21
CA ILE A 464 1.93 -4.61 -5.91
C ILE A 464 2.75 -3.80 -6.94
N HIS A 465 3.99 -3.41 -6.62
CA HIS A 465 4.89 -2.73 -7.56
C HIS A 465 6.28 -3.38 -7.63
N LYS A 466 6.76 -3.69 -8.84
CA LYS A 466 8.10 -4.27 -9.07
C LYS A 466 9.19 -3.20 -9.26
N GLU A 467 8.83 -1.99 -9.69
CA GLU A 467 9.75 -1.06 -10.36
C GLU A 467 10.03 0.25 -9.60
N VAL A 468 9.37 0.51 -8.47
CA VAL A 468 9.37 1.87 -7.86
C VAL A 468 10.68 2.15 -7.13
N ARG A 469 11.10 1.31 -6.18
CA ARG A 469 12.36 1.48 -5.43
C ARG A 469 12.98 0.13 -5.03
N PRO A 470 14.33 0.03 -4.94
CA PRO A 470 14.99 -1.23 -4.58
C PRO A 470 14.82 -1.65 -3.11
N THR A 471 14.62 -0.71 -2.18
CA THR A 471 14.65 -0.94 -0.72
C THR A 471 13.27 -0.96 -0.06
N SER A 472 12.22 -0.66 -0.82
CA SER A 472 10.86 -0.52 -0.30
C SER A 472 9.89 -1.33 -1.16
N HIS A 473 9.13 -2.20 -0.50
CA HIS A 473 8.28 -3.18 -1.17
C HIS A 473 6.95 -3.31 -0.47
N ILE A 474 5.89 -3.30 -1.27
CA ILE A 474 4.52 -3.44 -0.78
C ILE A 474 3.86 -4.68 -1.37
N TYR A 475 3.23 -5.46 -0.49
CA TYR A 475 2.59 -6.73 -0.83
C TYR A 475 1.13 -6.70 -0.42
N LEU A 476 0.25 -7.08 -1.34
CA LEU A 476 -1.10 -7.48 -1.00
C LEU A 476 -1.05 -8.91 -0.43
N ALA A 477 -1.21 -8.99 0.88
CA ALA A 477 -1.19 -10.21 1.65
C ALA A 477 -2.63 -10.72 1.84
N THR A 478 -2.90 -11.89 1.30
CA THR A 478 -4.21 -12.56 1.41
C THR A 478 -4.11 -13.71 2.41
N PRO A 479 -4.73 -13.58 3.59
CA PRO A 479 -4.77 -14.65 4.58
C PRO A 479 -5.64 -15.83 4.12
N PRO A 480 -5.30 -17.10 4.46
CA PRO A 480 -6.17 -18.25 4.25
C PRO A 480 -7.48 -18.10 5.02
N MET A 481 -8.54 -18.68 4.46
CA MET A 481 -9.88 -18.65 5.05
C MET A 481 -9.90 -19.33 6.42
N ILE A 482 -10.57 -18.69 7.38
CA ILE A 482 -10.82 -19.25 8.71
C ILE A 482 -12.30 -19.61 8.81
N SER A 483 -12.65 -20.85 9.16
CA SER A 483 -14.04 -21.32 9.31
C SER A 483 -14.95 -21.05 8.09
N GLY A 484 -14.38 -21.10 6.88
CA GLY A 484 -15.12 -20.85 5.62
C GLY A 484 -15.45 -19.39 5.34
N LYS A 485 -14.96 -18.44 6.16
CA LYS A 485 -15.11 -17.00 5.92
C LYS A 485 -13.82 -16.41 5.35
N ALA A 486 -13.98 -15.57 4.33
CA ALA A 486 -12.89 -14.77 3.80
C ALA A 486 -12.37 -13.81 4.89
N THR A 487 -11.07 -13.88 5.13
CA THR A 487 -10.34 -13.01 6.04
C THR A 487 -9.92 -11.72 5.34
N THR A 488 -9.76 -10.65 6.11
CA THR A 488 -9.37 -9.34 5.62
C THR A 488 -7.98 -9.36 4.98
N SER A 489 -7.85 -8.93 3.72
CA SER A 489 -6.55 -8.73 3.09
C SER A 489 -5.81 -7.51 3.66
N GLU A 490 -4.48 -7.60 3.69
CA GLU A 490 -3.59 -6.59 4.26
C GLU A 490 -2.63 -6.07 3.18
N LEU A 491 -2.32 -4.78 3.18
CA LEU A 491 -1.12 -4.25 2.55
C LEU A 491 0.02 -4.31 3.56
N LEU A 492 1.05 -5.07 3.22
CA LEU A 492 2.28 -5.16 4.00
C LEU A 492 3.34 -4.31 3.32
N MET A 493 3.56 -3.11 3.85
CA MET A 493 4.64 -2.23 3.42
C MET A 493 5.92 -2.56 4.20
N ARG A 494 7.00 -2.83 3.48
CA ARG A 494 8.27 -3.30 4.05
C ARG A 494 9.40 -2.46 3.46
N ALA A 495 10.15 -1.76 4.32
CA ALA A 495 11.23 -0.88 3.88
C ALA A 495 12.53 -1.15 4.65
N LEU A 496 13.66 -1.03 3.95
CA LEU A 496 15.00 -1.21 4.51
C LEU A 496 15.76 0.12 4.51
N PHE A 497 16.37 0.43 5.64
CA PHE A 497 17.24 1.59 5.83
C PHE A 497 18.61 1.09 6.27
N LEU A 498 19.62 1.36 5.47
CA LEU A 498 20.92 0.72 5.63
C LEU A 498 21.78 1.36 6.71
N SER A 499 21.66 2.67 6.88
CA SER A 499 22.43 3.45 7.84
C SER A 499 21.50 4.25 8.75
N VAL A 500 21.89 4.35 10.01
CA VAL A 500 21.24 5.24 10.97
C VAL A 500 22.22 5.57 12.07
N SER A 501 22.21 6.83 12.54
CA SER A 501 22.98 7.24 13.71
C SER A 501 22.04 7.63 14.85
N LYS A 502 22.61 7.77 16.04
CA LYS A 502 21.88 8.29 17.20
C LYS A 502 21.28 9.66 16.92
N GLU A 503 21.98 10.52 16.19
CA GLU A 503 21.57 11.88 15.86
C GLU A 503 20.49 11.89 14.78
N SER A 504 20.65 11.04 13.74
CA SER A 504 19.73 11.03 12.60
C SER A 504 18.46 10.22 12.82
N PHE A 505 18.42 9.29 13.78
CA PHE A 505 17.34 8.31 13.96
C PHE A 505 15.92 8.88 13.81
N GLY A 506 15.59 9.98 14.50
CA GLY A 506 14.24 10.56 14.42
C GLY A 506 13.89 11.13 13.05
N GLN A 507 14.85 11.76 12.37
CA GLN A 507 14.66 12.26 11.01
C GLN A 507 14.58 11.11 10.02
N SER A 508 15.53 10.16 10.08
CA SER A 508 15.53 8.97 9.23
C SER A 508 14.25 8.14 9.39
N LEU A 509 13.72 8.01 10.61
CA LEU A 509 12.42 7.37 10.86
C LEU A 509 11.27 8.19 10.26
N THR A 510 11.27 9.51 10.40
CA THR A 510 10.25 10.37 9.76
C THR A 510 10.26 10.20 8.24
N ASP A 511 11.43 10.29 7.62
CA ASP A 511 11.61 10.13 6.17
C ASP A 511 11.19 8.72 5.72
N SER A 512 11.48 7.70 6.53
CA SER A 512 11.06 6.32 6.27
C SER A 512 9.56 6.12 6.29
N LEU A 513 8.87 6.81 7.21
CA LEU A 513 7.43 6.73 7.34
C LEU A 513 6.74 7.53 6.23
N ASP A 514 7.29 8.69 5.86
CA ASP A 514 6.82 9.47 4.71
C ASP A 514 6.87 8.60 3.44
N LEU A 515 8.01 7.96 3.19
CA LEU A 515 8.17 7.04 2.08
C LEU A 515 7.18 5.86 2.15
N ALA A 516 7.07 5.22 3.32
CA ALA A 516 6.19 4.08 3.49
C ALA A 516 4.71 4.44 3.27
N LEU A 517 4.29 5.61 3.72
CA LEU A 517 2.93 6.10 3.52
C LEU A 517 2.66 6.46 2.06
N GLU A 518 3.61 7.07 1.37
CA GLU A 518 3.51 7.31 -0.07
C GLU A 518 3.32 5.99 -0.83
N GLU A 519 4.11 4.96 -0.52
CA GLU A 519 3.96 3.63 -1.10
C GLU A 519 2.62 2.97 -0.78
N VAL A 520 2.08 3.17 0.43
CA VAL A 520 0.74 2.70 0.80
C VAL A 520 -0.35 3.47 0.05
N GLU A 521 -0.25 4.80 -0.05
CA GLU A 521 -1.15 5.64 -0.85
C GLU A 521 -1.18 5.16 -2.30
N HIS A 522 0.01 4.91 -2.85
CA HIS A 522 0.21 4.39 -4.19
C HIS A 522 -0.42 2.99 -4.37
N ALA A 523 -0.15 2.06 -3.46
CA ALA A 523 -0.70 0.71 -3.55
C ALA A 523 -2.23 0.67 -3.40
N MET A 524 -2.84 1.61 -2.67
CA MET A 524 -4.29 1.74 -2.58
C MET A 524 -4.95 2.08 -3.93
N LEU A 525 -4.20 2.68 -4.85
CA LEU A 525 -4.63 3.02 -6.20
C LEU A 525 -4.48 1.84 -7.18
N ASP A 526 -3.72 0.79 -6.83
CA ASP A 526 -3.62 -0.40 -7.67
C ASP A 526 -5.02 -1.05 -7.84
N PRO A 527 -5.47 -1.38 -9.07
CA PRO A 527 -6.79 -1.95 -9.30
C PRO A 527 -7.10 -3.22 -8.48
N ARG A 528 -6.08 -4.02 -8.14
CA ARG A 528 -6.21 -5.22 -7.29
C ARG A 528 -6.53 -4.86 -5.84
N VAL A 529 -6.15 -3.68 -5.38
CA VAL A 529 -6.37 -3.16 -4.03
C VAL A 529 -7.62 -2.27 -4.01
N ALA A 530 -7.76 -1.35 -4.96
CA ALA A 530 -8.90 -0.43 -5.08
C ALA A 530 -10.25 -1.17 -5.11
N LYS A 531 -10.32 -2.35 -5.76
CA LYS A 531 -11.53 -3.20 -5.79
C LYS A 531 -11.98 -3.71 -4.42
N LEU A 532 -11.07 -3.78 -3.45
CA LEU A 532 -11.34 -4.21 -2.07
C LEU A 532 -11.84 -3.04 -1.19
N GLY A 533 -11.59 -1.80 -1.64
CA GLY A 533 -12.05 -0.56 -1.03
C GLY A 533 -11.63 -0.42 0.44
N PRO A 534 -12.50 0.10 1.34
CA PRO A 534 -12.17 0.33 2.75
C PRO A 534 -12.00 -0.96 3.57
N SER A 535 -12.00 -2.12 2.91
CA SER A 535 -11.79 -3.42 3.54
C SER A 535 -10.32 -3.75 3.72
N VAL A 536 -9.42 -3.10 2.98
CA VAL A 536 -7.99 -3.36 3.09
C VAL A 536 -7.40 -2.59 4.26
N THR A 537 -6.50 -3.22 4.98
CA THR A 537 -5.77 -2.61 6.10
C THR A 537 -4.29 -2.56 5.78
N SER A 538 -3.56 -1.60 6.34
CA SER A 538 -2.15 -1.39 6.02
C SER A 538 -1.29 -1.61 7.26
N ARG A 539 -0.10 -2.18 7.06
CA ARG A 539 0.91 -2.36 8.10
C ARG A 539 2.27 -1.99 7.55
N ILE A 540 3.01 -1.20 8.32
CA ILE A 540 4.31 -0.68 7.93
C ILE A 540 5.37 -1.37 8.78
N PHE A 541 6.39 -1.90 8.10
CA PHE A 541 7.59 -2.44 8.71
C PHE A 541 8.81 -1.72 8.14
N VAL A 542 9.61 -1.16 9.03
CA VAL A 542 10.86 -0.48 8.69
C VAL A 542 12.00 -1.21 9.40
N HIS A 543 13.07 -1.51 8.69
CA HIS A 543 14.23 -2.19 9.25
C HIS A 543 15.49 -1.34 9.06
N PHE A 544 16.03 -0.84 10.17
CA PHE A 544 17.35 -0.22 10.21
C PHE A 544 18.40 -1.31 10.35
N VAL A 545 19.09 -1.61 9.25
CA VAL A 545 20.07 -2.71 9.15
C VAL A 545 21.38 -2.35 9.86
N GLY A 546 21.77 -1.08 9.83
CA GLY A 546 22.97 -0.60 10.51
C GLY A 546 22.88 -0.65 12.03
N GLU A 547 24.05 -0.76 12.67
CA GLU A 547 24.18 -0.74 14.14
C GLU A 547 23.84 0.64 14.71
N LEU A 548 22.98 0.68 15.73
CA LEU A 548 22.59 1.87 16.45
C LEU A 548 23.19 1.88 17.86
N ASP A 549 23.99 2.90 18.16
CA ASP A 549 24.53 3.15 19.49
C ASP A 549 23.63 4.14 20.26
N MET A 550 22.64 3.62 20.98
CA MET A 550 21.66 4.40 21.72
C MET A 550 21.19 3.65 22.96
N GLU A 551 20.89 4.35 24.06
CA GLU A 551 20.36 3.73 25.27
C GLU A 551 18.90 3.28 25.11
N LEU A 552 18.52 2.19 25.79
CA LEU A 552 17.22 1.52 25.60
C LEU A 552 16.03 2.46 25.82
N GLY A 553 16.04 3.17 26.95
CA GLY A 553 14.96 4.11 27.29
C GLY A 553 14.92 5.33 26.37
N GLU A 554 16.08 5.78 25.87
CA GLU A 554 16.16 6.87 24.89
C GLU A 554 15.56 6.44 23.55
N LEU A 555 15.84 5.21 23.11
CA LEU A 555 15.32 4.63 21.88
C LEU A 555 13.81 4.45 21.91
N GLU A 556 13.26 3.87 22.99
CA GLU A 556 11.81 3.69 23.16
C GLU A 556 11.08 5.04 23.12
N GLN A 557 11.62 6.04 23.82
CA GLN A 557 11.05 7.38 23.84
C GLN A 557 11.11 8.05 22.46
N ARG A 558 12.27 8.08 21.81
CA ARG A 558 12.43 8.72 20.49
C ARG A 558 11.56 8.08 19.41
N PHE A 559 11.44 6.76 19.40
CA PHE A 559 10.53 6.03 18.52
C PHE A 559 9.08 6.45 18.76
N THR A 560 8.63 6.37 20.01
CA THR A 560 7.24 6.69 20.38
C THR A 560 6.90 8.14 20.05
N ASP A 561 7.79 9.07 20.36
CA ASP A 561 7.64 10.49 20.10
C ASP A 561 7.55 10.78 18.60
N THR A 562 8.47 10.20 17.82
CA THR A 562 8.58 10.44 16.38
C THR A 562 7.37 9.89 15.65
N VAL A 563 6.95 8.64 15.92
CA VAL A 563 5.78 8.05 15.26
C VAL A 563 4.51 8.76 15.68
N ASN A 564 4.30 9.06 16.96
CA ASN A 564 3.11 9.81 17.39
C ASN A 564 3.08 11.21 16.76
N SER A 565 4.22 11.91 16.70
CA SER A 565 4.32 13.20 16.03
C SER A 565 3.96 13.09 14.55
N HIS A 566 4.49 12.09 13.87
CA HIS A 566 4.20 11.81 12.47
C HIS A 566 2.70 11.56 12.20
N VAL A 567 2.11 10.59 12.91
CA VAL A 567 0.69 10.23 12.79
C VAL A 567 -0.24 11.39 13.18
N GLY A 568 0.18 12.22 14.15
CA GLY A 568 -0.60 13.38 14.59
C GLY A 568 -0.63 14.53 13.58
N HIS A 569 0.43 14.72 12.79
CA HIS A 569 0.49 15.75 11.74
C HIS A 569 -0.15 15.29 10.43
N ARG A 570 -0.11 13.99 10.15
CA ARG A 570 -0.67 13.39 8.94
C ARG A 570 -2.03 12.73 9.21
N SER A 571 -3.08 13.53 9.11
CA SER A 571 -4.48 13.02 9.10
C SER A 571 -4.77 12.01 7.98
N SER A 572 -3.85 11.85 7.00
CA SER A 572 -3.86 10.82 5.96
C SER A 572 -3.65 9.42 6.50
N ASP A 573 -2.95 9.21 7.62
CA ASP A 573 -2.64 7.86 8.14
C ASP A 573 -3.92 7.13 8.58
N ILE A 574 -4.88 7.89 9.09
CA ILE A 574 -6.25 7.43 9.40
C ILE A 574 -6.99 7.04 8.12
N LYS A 575 -6.74 7.73 6.99
CA LYS A 575 -7.32 7.38 5.68
C LYS A 575 -6.64 6.16 5.07
N LEU A 576 -5.37 5.95 5.36
CA LEU A 576 -4.55 4.84 4.84
C LEU A 576 -4.72 3.54 5.62
N CYS A 577 -5.58 3.55 6.65
CA CYS A 577 -5.95 2.37 7.42
C CYS A 577 -4.74 1.66 8.03
N VAL A 578 -3.74 2.42 8.48
CA VAL A 578 -2.53 1.88 9.12
C VAL A 578 -2.87 1.37 10.51
N ASP A 579 -2.87 0.06 10.68
CA ASP A 579 -3.18 -0.60 11.95
C ASP A 579 -1.93 -0.92 12.79
N GLU A 580 -0.74 -0.87 12.18
CA GLU A 580 0.53 -1.12 12.85
C GLU A 580 1.72 -0.46 12.12
N ILE A 581 2.62 0.13 12.92
CA ILE A 581 3.96 0.55 12.51
C ILE A 581 4.95 -0.23 13.37
N GLU A 582 5.82 -1.00 12.73
CA GLU A 582 6.90 -1.76 13.38
C GLU A 582 8.25 -1.32 12.84
N VAL A 583 9.21 -1.09 13.74
CA VAL A 583 10.58 -0.71 13.43
C VAL A 583 11.53 -1.74 14.06
N LYS A 584 12.34 -2.39 13.24
CA LYS A 584 13.41 -3.30 13.64
C LYS A 584 14.74 -2.55 13.64
N VAL A 585 15.50 -2.67 14.73
CA VAL A 585 16.83 -2.06 14.88
C VAL A 585 17.83 -3.03 15.52
N HIS A 586 19.10 -2.88 15.15
CA HIS A 586 20.21 -3.59 15.78
C HIS A 586 20.95 -2.63 16.73
N ARG A 587 20.80 -2.82 18.04
CA ARG A 587 21.38 -1.93 19.05
C ARG A 587 22.68 -2.50 19.60
N LYS A 588 23.69 -1.65 19.77
CA LYS A 588 24.92 -2.00 20.48
C LYS A 588 24.68 -1.94 22.00
N ALA A 589 24.84 -3.08 22.67
CA ALA A 589 24.78 -3.22 24.13
C ALA A 589 26.16 -3.67 24.64
N GLY A 590 27.04 -2.70 24.91
CA GLY A 590 28.43 -2.98 25.29
C GLY A 590 29.23 -3.61 24.15
N SER A 591 29.66 -4.86 24.32
CA SER A 591 30.37 -5.63 23.28
C SER A 591 29.46 -6.55 22.45
N SER A 592 28.18 -6.62 22.78
CA SER A 592 27.19 -7.45 22.06
C SER A 592 26.22 -6.58 21.25
N ILE A 593 25.64 -7.16 20.21
CA ILE A 593 24.55 -6.57 19.44
C ILE A 593 23.27 -7.27 19.87
N GLU A 594 22.23 -6.50 20.17
CA GLU A 594 20.88 -7.03 20.39
C GLU A 594 19.94 -6.55 19.29
N THR A 595 18.97 -7.39 18.90
CA THR A 595 17.94 -7.03 17.93
C THR A 595 16.67 -6.63 18.68
N LEU A 596 16.16 -5.43 18.41
CA LEU A 596 14.96 -4.88 19.04
C LEU A 596 13.89 -4.61 17.98
N ARG A 597 12.63 -4.87 18.36
CA ARG A 597 11.44 -4.46 17.61
C ARG A 597 10.62 -3.48 18.43
N LEU A 598 10.41 -2.30 17.88
CA LEU A 598 9.56 -1.27 18.44
C LEU A 598 8.30 -1.20 17.58
N SER A 599 7.12 -1.29 18.17
CA SER A 599 5.88 -1.19 17.41
C SER A 599 4.84 -0.31 18.10
N LEU A 600 4.02 0.32 17.29
CA LEU A 600 2.77 0.98 17.68
C LEU A 600 1.67 0.25 16.93
N SER A 601 0.88 -0.54 17.66
CA SER A 601 -0.06 -1.49 17.06
C SER A 601 -1.45 -1.33 17.64
N SER A 602 -2.45 -1.36 16.75
CA SER A 602 -3.86 -1.38 17.11
C SER A 602 -4.43 -2.82 17.11
N LEU A 603 -3.62 -3.80 16.69
CA LEU A 603 -4.07 -5.17 16.43
C LEU A 603 -4.50 -5.95 17.69
N GLY A 604 -3.90 -5.64 18.85
CA GLY A 604 -4.24 -6.25 20.14
C GLY A 604 -5.36 -5.55 20.92
N GLY A 605 -6.05 -4.60 20.28
CA GLY A 605 -6.98 -3.68 20.95
C GLY A 605 -6.29 -2.38 21.37
N GLY A 606 -7.03 -1.30 21.27
CA GLY A 606 -6.61 0.08 21.49
C GLY A 606 -6.06 0.67 20.21
N PHE A 607 -5.90 1.99 20.20
CA PHE A 607 -5.31 2.70 19.08
C PHE A 607 -3.80 2.87 19.31
N LEU A 608 -2.99 2.29 18.41
CA LEU A 608 -1.54 2.43 18.33
C LEU A 608 -0.83 2.34 19.70
N LYS A 609 -0.95 1.20 20.38
CA LYS A 609 -0.26 0.98 21.67
C LYS A 609 1.22 0.65 21.44
N PRO A 610 2.16 1.31 22.15
CA PRO A 610 3.58 1.04 22.00
C PRO A 610 3.96 -0.30 22.63
N LYS A 611 4.88 -1.03 21.99
CA LYS A 611 5.47 -2.27 22.47
C LYS A 611 6.93 -2.33 22.04
N MET A 612 7.80 -2.79 22.93
CA MET A 612 9.20 -3.04 22.62
C MET A 612 9.57 -4.47 22.98
N LEU A 613 10.08 -5.20 22.00
CA LEU A 613 10.47 -6.61 22.12
C LEU A 613 11.96 -6.77 21.79
N ARG A 614 12.64 -7.63 22.56
CA ARG A 614 13.94 -8.18 22.20
C ARG A 614 13.72 -9.46 21.40
N GLU A 615 14.40 -9.57 20.27
CA GLU A 615 14.34 -10.71 19.35
C GLU A 615 15.55 -11.62 19.57
N PHE A 616 15.30 -12.92 19.67
CA PHE A 616 16.33 -13.96 19.73
C PHE A 616 16.27 -14.81 18.47
N PRO A 617 17.09 -14.49 17.46
CA PRO A 617 17.16 -15.29 16.26
C PRO A 617 17.90 -16.62 16.45
N ASP A 618 17.71 -17.52 15.49
CA ASP A 618 18.46 -18.74 15.34
C ASP A 618 19.89 -18.40 14.88
N PRO A 619 20.94 -18.92 15.55
CA PRO A 619 22.32 -18.52 15.27
C PRO A 619 22.83 -19.03 13.90
N VAL A 620 22.15 -20.00 13.29
CA VAL A 620 22.52 -20.59 12.00
C VAL A 620 21.80 -19.89 10.84
N THR A 621 20.48 -19.72 10.97
CA THR A 621 19.61 -19.24 9.90
C THR A 621 19.29 -17.74 10.01
N GLY A 622 19.47 -17.13 11.19
CA GLY A 622 19.09 -15.76 11.49
C GLY A 622 17.57 -15.57 11.66
N PHE A 623 16.79 -16.66 11.62
CA PHE A 623 15.34 -16.62 11.73
C PHE A 623 14.90 -16.31 13.18
N PRO A 624 13.94 -15.40 13.43
CA PRO A 624 13.50 -15.11 14.79
C PRO A 624 12.82 -16.33 15.44
N LEU A 625 13.40 -16.86 16.53
CA LEU A 625 12.88 -18.03 17.24
C LEU A 625 11.89 -17.65 18.34
N HIS A 626 12.22 -16.64 19.14
CA HIS A 626 11.34 -16.16 20.21
C HIS A 626 11.61 -14.68 20.54
N TRP A 627 10.69 -14.09 21.31
CA TRP A 627 10.74 -12.69 21.71
C TRP A 627 10.53 -12.55 23.22
N GLU A 628 11.10 -11.50 23.78
CA GLU A 628 10.92 -11.14 25.19
C GLU A 628 10.63 -9.64 25.32
N ALA A 629 9.97 -9.23 26.40
CA ALA A 629 9.76 -7.81 26.67
C ALA A 629 11.11 -7.13 26.98
N ALA A 630 11.42 -6.03 26.29
CA ALA A 630 12.66 -5.30 26.47
C ALA A 630 12.64 -4.36 27.71
N LYS A 631 12.10 -4.81 28.86
CA LYS A 631 12.07 -4.01 30.11
C LYS A 631 13.15 -4.46 31.09
N GLU A 632 13.81 -3.49 31.73
CA GLU A 632 14.71 -3.78 32.86
C GLU A 632 13.94 -4.45 34.02
N GLY A 633 14.40 -5.61 34.48
CA GLY A 633 13.88 -6.30 35.67
C GLY A 633 12.57 -7.08 35.49
N ALA A 634 12.01 -7.18 34.29
CA ALA A 634 10.87 -8.06 34.03
C ALA A 634 11.32 -9.53 33.95
N ALA A 635 10.53 -10.45 34.52
CA ALA A 635 10.80 -11.89 34.39
C ALA A 635 10.80 -12.28 32.91
N LEU A 636 11.87 -12.98 32.47
CA LEU A 636 12.01 -13.53 31.13
C LEU A 636 10.87 -14.52 30.90
N SER A 637 9.86 -14.08 30.16
CA SER A 637 8.74 -14.92 29.73
C SER A 637 8.74 -14.87 28.22
N PRO A 638 8.93 -16.01 27.53
CA PRO A 638 8.79 -16.06 26.08
C PRO A 638 7.42 -15.48 25.68
N LEU A 639 7.44 -14.46 24.83
CA LEU A 639 6.25 -13.87 24.25
C LEU A 639 6.10 -14.40 22.83
N GLU A 640 4.89 -14.82 22.49
CA GLU A 640 4.54 -15.11 21.10
C GLU A 640 4.41 -13.78 20.34
N HIS A 641 5.00 -13.70 19.14
CA HIS A 641 4.83 -12.53 18.30
C HIS A 641 3.35 -12.39 17.89
N PRO A 642 2.77 -11.17 17.90
CA PRO A 642 1.36 -10.96 17.59
C PRO A 642 0.92 -11.63 16.27
N HIS A 643 1.76 -11.60 15.24
CA HIS A 643 1.44 -12.21 13.92
C HIS A 643 1.53 -13.74 13.87
N VAL A 644 2.01 -14.41 14.92
CA VAL A 644 2.42 -15.84 14.85
C VAL A 644 1.41 -16.79 15.51
N ALA A 645 0.59 -16.37 16.48
CA ALA A 645 -0.18 -17.34 17.28
C ALA A 645 -1.71 -17.13 17.34
N ASP A 646 -2.24 -15.93 17.60
CA ASP A 646 -3.70 -15.73 17.72
C ASP A 646 -4.31 -14.97 16.53
N ARG A 647 -4.37 -15.67 15.40
CA ARG A 647 -5.01 -15.17 14.18
C ARG A 647 -6.49 -14.87 14.37
N ALA A 648 -7.16 -15.54 15.30
CA ALA A 648 -8.58 -15.36 15.56
C ALA A 648 -8.86 -14.05 16.30
N ALA A 649 -8.05 -13.71 17.31
CA ALA A 649 -8.15 -12.43 18.02
C ALA A 649 -7.77 -11.24 17.15
N LEU A 650 -6.68 -11.33 16.38
CA LEU A 650 -6.29 -10.33 15.39
C LEU A 650 -7.44 -10.05 14.41
N SER A 651 -8.03 -11.12 13.88
CA SER A 651 -9.12 -11.04 12.92
C SER A 651 -10.36 -10.34 13.50
N ARG A 652 -10.66 -10.47 14.79
CA ARG A 652 -11.84 -9.84 15.41
C ARG A 652 -11.74 -8.32 15.40
N TYR A 653 -10.65 -7.74 15.90
CA TYR A 653 -10.48 -6.29 15.96
C TYR A 653 -10.36 -5.69 14.56
N GLN A 654 -9.60 -6.35 13.68
CA GLN A 654 -9.50 -5.95 12.27
C GLN A 654 -10.87 -5.94 11.58
N ALA A 655 -11.68 -6.98 11.76
CA ALA A 655 -13.03 -7.06 11.18
C ALA A 655 -13.93 -5.91 11.68
N LYS A 656 -13.84 -5.55 12.96
CA LYS A 656 -14.57 -4.43 13.55
C LYS A 656 -14.12 -3.08 12.96
N ARG A 657 -12.81 -2.86 12.80
CA ARG A 657 -12.28 -1.66 12.13
C ARG A 657 -12.69 -1.55 10.67
N VAL A 658 -12.61 -2.65 9.93
CA VAL A 658 -13.10 -2.71 8.54
C VAL A 658 -14.59 -2.39 8.46
N ALA A 659 -15.41 -2.93 9.37
CA ALA A 659 -16.84 -2.62 9.41
C ALA A 659 -17.09 -1.13 9.68
N ALA A 660 -16.35 -0.51 10.61
CA ALA A 660 -16.44 0.93 10.86
C ALA A 660 -16.00 1.78 9.65
N ARG A 661 -14.90 1.40 8.98
CA ARG A 661 -14.37 2.06 7.79
C ARG A 661 -15.36 2.00 6.62
N ARG A 662 -16.01 0.84 6.41
CA ARG A 662 -17.10 0.69 5.41
C ARG A 662 -18.28 1.61 5.68
N ALA A 663 -18.54 1.95 6.94
CA ALA A 663 -19.55 2.94 7.32
C ALA A 663 -19.03 4.39 7.25
N GLY A 664 -17.80 4.62 6.80
CA GLY A 664 -17.18 5.94 6.70
C GLY A 664 -16.72 6.51 8.06
N SER A 665 -16.43 5.66 9.04
CA SER A 665 -16.03 6.06 10.39
C SER A 665 -14.84 5.27 10.93
N THR A 666 -14.39 5.62 12.13
CA THR A 666 -13.35 4.89 12.87
C THR A 666 -14.01 3.99 13.92
N TYR A 667 -13.34 2.90 14.30
CA TYR A 667 -13.85 2.03 15.34
C TYR A 667 -13.92 2.75 16.69
N ALA A 668 -15.04 2.62 17.39
CA ALA A 668 -15.35 3.46 18.56
C ALA A 668 -14.33 3.31 19.71
N PHE A 669 -13.74 2.11 19.89
CA PHE A 669 -12.70 1.89 20.89
C PHE A 669 -11.36 2.58 20.58
N ASP A 670 -11.15 3.03 19.34
CA ASP A 670 -9.95 3.79 18.97
C ASP A 670 -10.05 5.29 19.38
N LEU A 671 -11.27 5.79 19.63
CA LEU A 671 -11.52 7.21 19.93
C LEU A 671 -10.70 7.77 21.10
N PRO A 672 -10.54 7.08 22.26
CA PRO A 672 -9.72 7.60 23.35
C PRO A 672 -8.24 7.79 22.95
N GLY A 673 -7.68 6.85 22.18
CA GLY A 673 -6.29 6.97 21.71
C GLY A 673 -6.11 8.05 20.66
N MET A 674 -7.09 8.23 19.76
CA MET A 674 -7.09 9.37 18.82
C MET A 674 -7.16 10.72 19.55
N LEU A 675 -7.94 10.81 20.63
CA LEU A 675 -7.99 12.01 21.48
C LEU A 675 -6.66 12.26 22.20
N GLN A 676 -6.01 11.20 22.69
CA GLN A 676 -4.67 11.30 23.30
C GLN A 676 -3.66 11.86 22.30
N LEU A 677 -3.66 11.35 21.06
CA LEU A 677 -2.82 11.87 19.98
C LEU A 677 -3.08 13.37 19.71
N GLY A 678 -4.36 13.77 19.61
CA GLY A 678 -4.74 15.17 19.44
C GLY A 678 -4.30 16.06 20.60
N LEU A 679 -4.35 15.55 21.83
CA LEU A 679 -3.84 16.25 23.02
C LEU A 679 -2.32 16.42 22.97
N THR A 680 -1.57 15.41 22.56
CA THR A 680 -0.11 15.50 22.37
C THR A 680 0.23 16.64 21.41
N MET A 681 -0.43 16.70 20.25
CA MET A 681 -0.21 17.78 19.28
C MET A 681 -0.55 19.16 19.85
N LYS A 682 -1.64 19.25 20.62
CA LYS A 682 -2.03 20.51 21.27
C LYS A 682 -0.98 21.00 22.27
N TRP A 683 -0.37 20.09 23.03
CA TRP A 683 0.71 20.42 23.96
C TRP A 683 1.98 20.87 23.24
N ILE A 684 2.41 20.15 22.20
CA ILE A 684 3.58 20.51 21.38
C ILE A 684 3.42 21.93 20.80
N ALA A 685 2.24 22.26 20.28
CA ALA A 685 1.96 23.59 19.75
C ALA A 685 2.06 24.68 20.84
N ALA A 686 1.52 24.41 22.03
CA ALA A 686 1.54 25.34 23.15
C ALA A 686 2.97 25.59 23.68
N THR A 687 3.80 24.55 23.77
CA THR A 687 5.20 24.67 24.24
C THR A 687 6.09 25.42 23.24
N ASN A 688 5.80 25.32 21.94
CA ASN A 688 6.59 25.99 20.89
C ASN A 688 6.21 27.48 20.70
N GLY A 689 5.39 28.06 21.57
CA GLY A 689 4.98 29.47 21.50
C GLY A 689 4.03 29.79 20.34
N ALA A 690 3.51 28.78 19.63
CA ALA A 690 2.46 28.96 18.64
C ALA A 690 1.13 29.16 19.39
N SER A 691 0.68 30.41 19.50
CA SER A 691 -0.65 30.72 20.03
C SER A 691 -1.71 29.92 19.28
N SER A 692 -2.53 29.16 20.00
CA SER A 692 -3.78 28.56 19.50
C SER A 692 -4.51 29.55 18.58
N PRO A 693 -5.11 29.11 17.45
CA PRO A 693 -5.98 29.98 16.67
C PRO A 693 -7.14 30.39 17.57
N ARG A 694 -7.10 31.60 18.12
CA ARG A 694 -8.23 32.20 18.81
C ARG A 694 -9.34 32.36 17.80
N GLU A 695 -10.51 31.79 18.11
CA GLU A 695 -11.78 32.13 17.48
C GLU A 695 -12.00 33.65 17.60
N THR A 696 -11.66 34.40 16.54
CA THR A 696 -12.13 35.77 16.40
C THR A 696 -13.55 35.72 15.87
N ARG A 697 -14.49 36.11 16.74
CA ARG A 697 -15.86 36.50 16.41
C ARG A 697 -15.90 37.38 15.16
N LYS A 698 -16.93 37.11 14.35
CA LYS A 698 -17.51 37.92 13.26
C LYS A 698 -17.06 39.39 13.24
N ASP A 699 -16.49 39.80 12.11
CA ASP A 699 -16.83 41.07 11.48
C ASP A 699 -16.76 40.95 9.94
N LEU A 700 -17.67 41.67 9.30
CA LEU A 700 -18.09 41.59 7.91
C LEU A 700 -17.07 42.20 6.93
N GLY A 701 -16.98 41.62 5.73
CA GLY A 701 -16.64 42.32 4.49
C GLY A 701 -15.14 42.56 4.23
N GLY A 702 -14.52 41.64 3.47
CA GLY A 702 -13.22 41.90 2.86
C GLY A 702 -12.62 40.66 2.21
N SER A 703 -12.63 40.60 0.88
CA SER A 703 -11.96 39.55 0.09
C SER A 703 -10.47 39.50 0.41
N ARG A 704 -10.02 38.47 1.12
CA ARG A 704 -8.61 38.10 1.23
C ARG A 704 -8.34 36.87 0.38
N LYS A 705 -7.50 37.04 -0.64
CA LYS A 705 -6.81 35.95 -1.36
C LYS A 705 -6.13 35.07 -0.32
N ARG A 706 -6.56 33.81 -0.21
CA ARG A 706 -5.78 32.76 0.47
C ARG A 706 -4.59 32.45 -0.43
N SER A 707 -3.40 32.60 0.12
CA SER A 707 -2.15 32.16 -0.48
C SER A 707 -2.23 30.66 -0.79
N PRO A 708 -1.70 30.19 -1.92
CA PRO A 708 -1.59 28.76 -2.20
C PRO A 708 -0.65 28.12 -1.15
N SER A 709 -1.05 26.96 -0.65
CA SER A 709 -0.24 26.14 0.26
C SER A 709 1.07 25.73 -0.41
N PRO A 710 2.24 26.07 0.13
CA PRO A 710 3.49 25.54 -0.36
C PRO A 710 3.72 24.15 0.25
N ARG A 711 3.38 23.08 -0.48
CA ARG A 711 4.05 21.78 -0.31
C ARG A 711 5.50 22.01 -0.75
N GLY A 712 6.42 22.09 0.20
CA GLY A 712 7.80 22.45 -0.07
C GLY A 712 8.56 23.05 1.12
N ARG A 713 7.87 23.39 2.22
CA ARG A 713 8.54 23.46 3.53
C ARG A 713 8.36 22.13 4.24
N SER A 714 9.47 21.38 4.38
CA SER A 714 9.63 20.46 5.50
C SER A 714 9.36 21.27 6.77
N MET A 715 8.14 21.18 7.28
CA MET A 715 7.88 21.51 8.68
C MET A 715 8.65 20.44 9.42
N THR A 716 9.79 20.79 10.00
CA THR A 716 10.58 19.88 10.81
C THR A 716 9.66 19.35 11.90
N VAL A 717 9.21 18.10 11.72
CA VAL A 717 8.46 17.37 12.73
C VAL A 717 9.38 17.33 13.96
N PRO A 718 8.96 17.85 15.12
CA PRO A 718 9.83 17.82 16.29
C PRO A 718 10.16 16.36 16.59
N SER A 719 11.45 16.00 16.46
CA SER A 719 11.95 14.64 16.69
C SER A 719 11.95 14.22 18.16
N LYS A 720 11.57 15.16 19.05
CA LYS A 720 11.38 14.97 20.49
C LYS A 720 10.14 15.72 20.94
N ILE A 721 9.32 15.08 21.78
CA ILE A 721 8.28 15.80 22.52
C ILE A 721 8.99 16.70 23.55
N PRO A 722 8.66 18.01 23.63
CA PRO A 722 9.29 18.92 24.59
C PRO A 722 9.14 18.43 26.04
N GLU A 723 10.15 18.64 26.89
CA GLU A 723 10.13 18.21 28.32
C GLU A 723 8.95 18.78 29.12
N GLY A 724 8.33 19.87 28.64
CA GLY A 724 7.14 20.47 29.23
C GLY A 724 5.82 19.74 29.00
N VAL A 725 5.79 18.65 28.21
CA VAL A 725 4.58 17.86 27.96
C VAL A 725 4.43 16.77 29.06
N PRO A 726 3.27 16.69 29.75
CA PRO A 726 3.05 15.65 30.75
C PRO A 726 3.08 14.22 30.17
N LYS A 727 3.67 13.25 30.89
CA LYS A 727 3.77 11.84 30.45
C LYS A 727 2.44 11.06 30.46
N ASP A 728 1.42 11.55 31.19
CA ASP A 728 0.08 10.96 31.27
C ASP A 728 -0.98 11.96 30.79
N LEU A 729 -1.06 12.16 29.48
CA LEU A 729 -1.97 13.15 28.89
C LEU A 729 -3.44 12.77 28.99
N LEU A 730 -3.76 11.49 28.92
CA LEU A 730 -5.13 10.99 28.91
C LEU A 730 -5.21 9.65 29.64
N THR A 731 -6.20 9.53 30.52
CA THR A 731 -6.64 8.25 31.09
C THR A 731 -8.10 8.05 30.73
N ALA A 732 -8.44 6.87 30.19
CA ALA A 732 -9.80 6.50 29.84
C ALA A 732 -10.25 5.30 30.68
N VAL A 733 -11.37 5.45 31.38
CA VAL A 733 -12.02 4.37 32.12
C VAL A 733 -13.38 4.10 31.47
N GLU A 734 -13.64 2.88 31.03
CA GLU A 734 -14.91 2.52 30.40
C GLU A 734 -16.04 2.54 31.45
N LEU A 735 -17.19 3.06 31.05
CA LEU A 735 -18.43 3.03 31.83
C LEU A 735 -19.35 1.98 31.21
N VAL A 736 -19.81 1.02 32.01
CA VAL A 736 -20.72 -0.04 31.58
C VAL A 736 -21.99 -0.04 32.43
N MET A 737 -23.11 -0.44 31.85
CA MET A 737 -24.38 -0.56 32.56
C MET A 737 -24.40 -1.84 33.40
N ASP A 738 -24.66 -1.71 34.70
CA ASP A 738 -25.20 -2.79 35.53
C ASP A 738 -26.71 -2.83 35.29
N TRP A 739 -27.15 -3.73 34.38
CA TRP A 739 -28.56 -3.86 34.01
C TRP A 739 -29.47 -4.28 35.18
N SER A 740 -28.93 -4.90 36.22
CA SER A 740 -29.71 -5.29 37.40
C SER A 740 -30.07 -4.09 38.29
N LYS A 741 -29.20 -3.08 38.31
CA LYS A 741 -29.37 -1.86 39.11
C LYS A 741 -29.75 -0.63 38.29
N MET A 742 -29.64 -0.71 36.97
CA MET A 742 -29.82 0.41 36.04
C MET A 742 -28.89 1.60 36.35
N GLU A 743 -27.63 1.29 36.66
CA GLU A 743 -26.57 2.26 37.00
C GLU A 743 -25.30 2.02 36.18
N LEU A 744 -24.50 3.08 35.97
CA LEU A 744 -23.20 2.98 35.32
C LEU A 744 -22.10 2.70 36.33
N VAL A 745 -21.23 1.75 35.98
CA VAL A 745 -20.06 1.38 36.77
C VAL A 745 -18.78 1.54 35.94
N GLU A 746 -17.72 1.99 36.60
CA GLU A 746 -16.38 2.04 36.02
C GLU A 746 -15.82 0.60 35.92
N THR A 747 -15.28 0.23 34.77
CA THR A 747 -14.72 -1.11 34.54
C THR A 747 -13.50 -1.08 33.63
N GLN A 748 -12.74 -2.16 33.66
CA GLN A 748 -11.70 -2.48 32.68
C GLN A 748 -12.00 -3.89 32.15
N ARG A 749 -12.51 -3.97 30.93
CA ARG A 749 -12.80 -5.23 30.23
C ARG A 749 -12.08 -5.26 28.88
N PRO A 750 -11.89 -6.44 28.26
CA PRO A 750 -11.34 -6.54 26.92
C PRO A 750 -12.17 -5.74 25.92
N GLU A 751 -11.53 -5.05 24.99
CA GLU A 751 -12.20 -4.20 24.01
C GLU A 751 -13.12 -5.01 23.09
N GLY A 752 -14.16 -4.37 22.57
CA GLY A 752 -15.15 -5.02 21.69
C GLY A 752 -16.01 -6.08 22.35
N SER A 753 -15.94 -6.25 23.68
CA SER A 753 -16.81 -7.12 24.48
C SER A 753 -18.15 -6.49 24.85
N ASN A 754 -18.49 -5.35 24.23
CA ASN A 754 -19.76 -4.68 24.43
C ASN A 754 -20.94 -5.51 23.90
N ASP A 755 -21.98 -5.58 24.72
CA ASP A 755 -23.25 -6.26 24.48
C ASP A 755 -24.39 -5.28 24.15
N VAL A 756 -24.05 -4.01 24.00
CA VAL A 756 -24.92 -2.88 23.64
C VAL A 756 -24.18 -2.02 22.61
N GLY A 757 -24.90 -1.44 21.65
CA GLY A 757 -24.35 -0.61 20.56
C GLY A 757 -23.93 0.80 20.98
N MET A 758 -23.74 1.05 22.28
CA MET A 758 -23.41 2.35 22.85
C MET A 758 -22.27 2.18 23.86
N LEU A 759 -21.26 3.04 23.77
CA LEU A 759 -20.08 3.03 24.63
C LEU A 759 -19.93 4.36 25.35
N ALA A 760 -19.35 4.34 26.55
CA ALA A 760 -18.99 5.55 27.26
C ALA A 760 -17.68 5.39 28.02
N TRP A 761 -16.94 6.49 28.13
CA TRP A 761 -15.71 6.58 28.90
C TRP A 761 -15.70 7.83 29.77
N LYS A 762 -15.16 7.68 30.97
CA LYS A 762 -14.70 8.80 31.79
C LYS A 762 -13.25 9.10 31.41
N LEU A 763 -13.05 10.22 30.74
CA LEU A 763 -11.74 10.69 30.29
C LEU A 763 -11.18 11.69 31.29
N THR A 764 -9.98 11.44 31.79
CA THR A 764 -9.18 12.44 32.53
C THR A 764 -8.08 12.92 31.62
N MET A 765 -8.11 14.19 31.22
CA MET A 765 -7.24 14.75 30.19
C MET A 765 -6.44 15.94 30.74
N LYS A 766 -5.12 15.94 30.60
CA LYS A 766 -4.27 17.10 30.86
C LYS A 766 -4.21 17.95 29.60
N THR A 767 -4.65 19.21 29.68
CA THR A 767 -4.60 20.15 28.55
C THR A 767 -3.74 21.35 28.92
N PRO A 768 -3.20 22.12 27.95
CA PRO A 768 -2.40 23.30 28.29
C PRO A 768 -3.14 24.30 29.20
N GLU A 769 -4.47 24.39 29.07
CA GLU A 769 -5.31 25.24 29.91
C GLU A 769 -5.61 24.65 31.30
N TYR A 770 -5.56 23.32 31.42
CA TYR A 770 -5.77 22.58 32.68
C TYR A 770 -4.67 21.52 32.85
N PRO A 771 -3.44 21.92 33.20
CA PRO A 771 -2.30 21.00 33.32
C PRO A 771 -2.49 19.91 34.37
N GLU A 772 -3.21 20.23 35.46
CA GLU A 772 -3.58 19.29 36.54
C GLU A 772 -4.59 18.22 36.07
N GLY A 773 -5.23 18.44 34.93
CA GLY A 773 -6.22 17.54 34.37
C GLY A 773 -7.65 18.07 34.47
N ARG A 774 -8.49 17.66 33.52
CA ARG A 774 -9.93 17.90 33.49
C ARG A 774 -10.66 16.62 33.10
N VAL A 775 -11.87 16.43 33.64
CA VAL A 775 -12.66 15.23 33.36
C VAL A 775 -13.77 15.52 32.36
N VAL A 776 -13.99 14.61 31.42
CA VAL A 776 -15.05 14.66 30.40
C VAL A 776 -15.68 13.28 30.27
N ILE A 777 -17.00 13.22 30.08
CA ILE A 777 -17.69 11.98 29.71
C ILE A 777 -17.80 11.93 28.19
N LEU A 778 -17.15 10.95 27.58
CA LEU A 778 -17.25 10.64 26.16
C LEU A 778 -18.30 9.55 25.97
N ILE A 779 -19.21 9.73 25.02
CA ILE A 779 -20.22 8.75 24.61
C ILE A 779 -20.07 8.54 23.10
N ALA A 780 -20.14 7.31 22.61
CA ALA A 780 -20.07 7.01 21.18
C ALA A 780 -20.97 5.83 20.80
N ASN A 781 -21.55 5.88 19.60
CA ASN A 781 -22.16 4.69 19.00
C ASN A 781 -21.07 3.71 18.56
N ASP A 782 -21.34 2.42 18.69
CA ASP A 782 -20.58 1.39 17.99
C ASP A 782 -21.30 1.02 16.69
N VAL A 783 -20.89 1.63 15.56
CA VAL A 783 -21.48 1.34 14.23
C VAL A 783 -21.34 -0.12 13.82
N THR A 784 -20.37 -0.84 14.41
CA THR A 784 -20.13 -2.27 14.15
C THR A 784 -21.11 -3.19 14.88
N PHE A 785 -21.99 -2.61 15.70
CA PHE A 785 -23.07 -3.28 16.41
C PHE A 785 -24.40 -2.79 15.84
N GLN A 786 -25.07 -3.63 15.03
CA GLN A 786 -26.39 -3.33 14.44
C GLN A 786 -26.45 -1.93 13.78
N ALA A 787 -25.43 -1.58 12.99
CA ALA A 787 -25.26 -0.28 12.32
C ALA A 787 -25.24 0.94 13.25
N GLY A 788 -24.97 0.74 14.55
CA GLY A 788 -25.02 1.78 15.57
C GLY A 788 -26.44 2.27 15.88
N SER A 789 -27.47 1.51 15.48
CA SER A 789 -28.87 1.89 15.67
C SER A 789 -29.27 1.97 17.16
N PHE A 790 -30.15 2.92 17.47
CA PHE A 790 -30.71 3.12 18.79
C PHE A 790 -31.86 2.15 19.06
N GLY A 791 -31.60 1.11 19.85
CA GLY A 791 -32.63 0.32 20.52
C GLY A 791 -32.87 0.82 21.94
N VAL A 792 -33.85 0.20 22.62
CA VAL A 792 -34.22 0.58 24.00
C VAL A 792 -33.03 0.52 24.97
N ARG A 793 -32.17 -0.49 24.85
CA ARG A 793 -30.97 -0.65 25.68
C ARG A 793 -29.96 0.47 25.41
N GLU A 794 -29.70 0.80 24.15
CA GLU A 794 -28.81 1.88 23.76
C GLU A 794 -29.32 3.26 24.24
N ASP A 795 -30.63 3.50 24.14
CA ASP A 795 -31.27 4.72 24.63
C ASP A 795 -31.13 4.87 26.15
N GLN A 796 -31.44 3.81 26.90
CA GLN A 796 -31.28 3.78 28.36
C GLN A 796 -29.83 4.01 28.77
N PHE A 797 -28.87 3.40 28.06
CA PHE A 797 -27.45 3.61 28.29
C PHE A 797 -27.06 5.08 28.05
N PHE A 798 -27.45 5.64 26.89
CA PHE A 798 -27.16 7.03 26.53
C PHE A 798 -27.76 8.02 27.54
N GLN A 799 -28.98 7.76 28.00
CA GLN A 799 -29.64 8.53 29.05
C GLN A 799 -28.83 8.50 30.35
N LYS A 800 -28.47 7.31 30.84
CA LYS A 800 -27.72 7.16 32.10
C LYS A 800 -26.33 7.78 32.04
N ALA A 801 -25.62 7.64 30.92
CA ALA A 801 -24.33 8.30 30.70
C ALA A 801 -24.47 9.83 30.70
N SER A 802 -25.52 10.35 30.06
CA SER A 802 -25.82 11.78 30.06
C SER A 802 -26.22 12.29 31.45
N GLU A 803 -27.01 11.54 32.21
CA GLU A 803 -27.36 11.84 33.60
C GLU A 803 -26.13 11.84 34.50
N HIS A 804 -25.24 10.86 34.34
CA HIS A 804 -23.99 10.77 35.09
C HIS A 804 -23.11 12.01 34.87
N ALA A 805 -22.93 12.43 33.62
CA ALA A 805 -22.21 13.66 33.29
C ALA A 805 -22.83 14.90 33.94
N ARG A 806 -24.17 15.05 33.87
CA ARG A 806 -24.89 16.18 34.48
C ARG A 806 -24.78 16.18 36.00
N LYS A 807 -24.92 15.02 36.66
CA LYS A 807 -24.80 14.89 38.13
C LYS A 807 -23.43 15.34 38.63
N LEU A 808 -22.37 15.06 37.87
CA LEU A 808 -20.99 15.45 38.19
C LEU A 808 -20.63 16.87 37.71
N GLY A 809 -21.52 17.57 37.00
CA GLY A 809 -21.22 18.87 36.40
C GLY A 809 -20.15 18.83 35.30
N LEU A 810 -19.96 17.67 34.66
CA LEU A 810 -18.90 17.45 33.68
C LEU A 810 -19.38 17.69 32.24
N PRO A 811 -18.50 18.14 31.33
CA PRO A 811 -18.80 18.16 29.91
C PRO A 811 -19.12 16.76 29.38
N ARG A 812 -20.11 16.67 28.48
CA ARG A 812 -20.48 15.45 27.78
C ARG A 812 -20.22 15.62 26.29
N VAL A 813 -19.29 14.84 25.75
CA VAL A 813 -18.99 14.77 24.32
C VAL A 813 -19.67 13.54 23.73
N TYR A 814 -20.35 13.69 22.62
CA TYR A 814 -21.01 12.60 21.91
C TYR A 814 -20.48 12.50 20.49
N VAL A 815 -19.94 11.33 20.13
CA VAL A 815 -19.49 11.00 18.77
C VAL A 815 -20.58 10.18 18.10
N SER A 816 -21.24 10.79 17.11
CA SER A 816 -22.42 10.23 16.45
C SER A 816 -22.03 9.49 15.16
N CYS A 817 -22.19 8.17 15.17
CA CYS A 817 -22.10 7.32 13.97
C CYS A 817 -23.16 6.22 14.05
N ASN A 818 -24.37 6.52 13.58
CA ASN A 818 -25.56 5.68 13.73
C ASN A 818 -26.48 5.78 12.53
N SER A 819 -27.43 4.85 12.45
CA SER A 819 -28.50 4.80 11.46
C SER A 819 -29.88 5.25 12.01
N GLY A 820 -29.90 6.02 13.11
CA GLY A 820 -31.13 6.40 13.80
C GLY A 820 -31.75 5.29 14.65
N ALA A 821 -33.08 5.34 14.84
CA ALA A 821 -33.81 4.35 15.62
C ALA A 821 -33.73 2.96 14.98
N ARG A 822 -33.66 1.92 15.81
CA ARG A 822 -33.63 0.53 15.34
C ARG A 822 -34.99 0.19 14.73
N VAL A 823 -35.00 -0.03 13.42
CA VAL A 823 -36.16 -0.53 12.69
C VAL A 823 -35.95 -2.01 12.43
N GLY A 824 -36.95 -2.82 12.79
CA GLY A 824 -36.93 -4.26 12.58
C GLY A 824 -38.33 -4.83 12.69
N LEU A 825 -38.56 -5.96 12.02
CA LEU A 825 -39.73 -6.80 12.21
C LEU A 825 -39.34 -7.98 13.11
N VAL A 826 -40.32 -8.67 13.66
CA VAL A 826 -40.07 -9.88 14.46
C VAL A 826 -39.62 -11.01 13.52
N GLU A 827 -38.31 -11.24 13.43
CA GLU A 827 -37.71 -12.23 12.50
C GLU A 827 -38.24 -13.65 12.76
N GLU A 828 -38.52 -14.00 14.01
CA GLU A 828 -39.05 -15.31 14.42
C GLU A 828 -40.45 -15.59 13.84
N LEU A 829 -41.25 -14.55 13.58
CA LEU A 829 -42.57 -14.70 12.96
C LEU A 829 -42.51 -14.85 11.44
N LYS A 830 -41.42 -14.41 10.79
CA LYS A 830 -41.30 -14.44 9.33
C LYS A 830 -41.46 -15.84 8.70
N PRO A 831 -40.82 -16.92 9.21
CA PRO A 831 -41.01 -18.25 8.65
C PRO A 831 -42.38 -18.87 8.98
N LEU A 832 -43.10 -18.30 9.96
CA LEU A 832 -44.33 -18.87 10.50
C LEU A 832 -45.59 -18.34 9.80
N TYR A 833 -45.61 -17.08 9.37
CA TYR A 833 -46.79 -16.52 8.69
C TYR A 833 -47.06 -17.24 7.37
N LYS A 834 -48.33 -17.56 7.14
CA LYS A 834 -48.88 -18.10 5.91
C LYS A 834 -49.70 -17.02 5.23
N ILE A 835 -49.84 -17.14 3.91
CA ILE A 835 -50.56 -16.19 3.09
C ILE A 835 -51.84 -16.88 2.61
N GLN A 836 -52.99 -16.26 2.86
CA GLN A 836 -54.25 -16.69 2.26
C GLN A 836 -54.37 -16.03 0.88
N TRP A 837 -53.97 -16.75 -0.17
CA TRP A 837 -54.06 -16.26 -1.54
C TRP A 837 -55.51 -16.21 -2.03
N TRP A 838 -55.84 -15.23 -2.88
CA TRP A 838 -57.12 -15.22 -3.59
C TRP A 838 -57.23 -16.42 -4.55
N ASP A 839 -56.11 -16.80 -5.16
CA ASP A 839 -55.97 -17.95 -6.03
C ASP A 839 -54.58 -18.58 -5.82
N PRO A 840 -54.48 -19.75 -5.16
CA PRO A 840 -53.20 -20.43 -4.93
C PRO A 840 -52.48 -20.85 -6.22
N SER A 841 -53.20 -20.96 -7.34
CA SER A 841 -52.61 -21.30 -8.64
C SER A 841 -52.11 -20.08 -9.43
N ASP A 842 -52.53 -18.87 -9.02
CA ASP A 842 -52.12 -17.60 -9.62
C ASP A 842 -51.94 -16.51 -8.54
N CYS A 843 -50.80 -16.56 -7.85
CA CYS A 843 -50.45 -15.61 -6.79
C CYS A 843 -50.32 -14.15 -7.27
N GLY A 844 -50.27 -13.90 -8.60
CA GLY A 844 -50.22 -12.56 -9.18
C GLY A 844 -51.50 -11.75 -8.92
N LYS A 845 -52.60 -12.40 -8.54
CA LYS A 845 -53.86 -11.75 -8.13
C LYS A 845 -53.82 -11.16 -6.71
N GLY A 846 -52.75 -11.41 -5.96
CA GLY A 846 -52.59 -10.95 -4.57
C GLY A 846 -53.22 -11.88 -3.52
N PHE A 847 -53.30 -11.41 -2.28
CA PHE A 847 -53.75 -12.17 -1.12
C PHE A 847 -54.84 -11.45 -0.31
N GLU A 848 -55.56 -12.20 0.54
CA GLU A 848 -56.63 -11.68 1.41
C GLU A 848 -56.08 -11.25 2.78
N TYR A 849 -55.34 -12.13 3.48
CA TYR A 849 -54.70 -11.84 4.76
C TYR A 849 -53.49 -12.75 5.04
N LEU A 850 -52.75 -12.42 6.11
CA LEU A 850 -51.70 -13.25 6.69
C LEU A 850 -52.24 -13.99 7.91
N TYR A 851 -51.86 -15.25 8.11
CA TYR A 851 -52.30 -16.04 9.27
C TYR A 851 -51.18 -16.95 9.80
N LEU A 852 -51.33 -17.43 11.02
CA LEU A 852 -50.51 -18.51 11.58
C LEU A 852 -51.33 -19.79 11.61
N THR A 853 -50.69 -20.93 11.35
CA THR A 853 -51.34 -22.20 11.63
C THR A 853 -51.51 -22.35 13.14
N LYS A 854 -52.50 -23.14 13.57
CA LYS A 854 -52.70 -23.41 15.00
C LYS A 854 -51.43 -23.99 15.65
N GLU A 855 -50.75 -24.90 14.95
CA GLU A 855 -49.52 -25.52 15.42
C GLU A 855 -48.36 -24.51 15.56
N ASP A 856 -48.20 -23.59 14.59
CA ASP A 856 -47.17 -22.55 14.66
C ASP A 856 -47.46 -21.50 15.73
N TYR A 857 -48.74 -21.18 15.94
CA TYR A 857 -49.17 -20.27 17.01
C TYR A 857 -48.90 -20.85 18.40
N GLU A 858 -49.18 -22.14 18.62
CA GLU A 858 -48.95 -22.83 19.89
C GLU A 858 -47.47 -23.00 20.26
N LYS A 859 -46.56 -22.87 19.28
CA LYS A 859 -45.10 -22.90 19.50
C LYS A 859 -44.53 -21.56 19.97
N LEU A 860 -45.28 -20.47 19.81
CA LEU A 860 -44.83 -19.15 20.24
C LEU A 860 -44.95 -19.02 21.76
N PRO A 861 -44.01 -18.34 22.42
CA PRO A 861 -44.12 -18.06 23.84
C PRO A 861 -45.41 -17.28 24.12
N ALA A 862 -46.02 -17.52 25.29
CA ALA A 862 -47.12 -16.69 25.77
C ALA A 862 -46.66 -15.22 25.75
N GLY A 863 -47.47 -14.33 25.18
CA GLY A 863 -47.13 -12.92 25.14
C GLY A 863 -46.95 -12.39 26.55
N ASP A 864 -45.90 -11.61 26.77
CA ASP A 864 -45.77 -10.82 27.99
C ASP A 864 -46.90 -9.78 27.99
N ASP A 865 -47.87 -9.94 28.90
CA ASP A 865 -48.85 -8.90 29.23
C ASP A 865 -48.08 -7.72 29.85
N ALA A 866 -47.65 -6.79 29.01
CA ALA A 866 -47.00 -5.54 29.42
C ALA A 866 -48.03 -4.49 29.85
#